data_AF-A0A3D2U2G4-F1
#
_entry.id   AF-A0A3D2U2G4-F1
#
_cell.length_a   1.000
_cell.length_b   1.000
_cell.length_c   1.000
_cell.angle_alpha   90.00
_cell.angle_beta   90.00
_cell.angle_gamma   90.00
#
_symmetry.space_group_name_H-M   'P 1'
#
loop_
_entity.id
_entity.type
_entity.pdbx_description
1 polymer ?
#
loop_
_entity_poly.entity_id
_entity_poly.type
_entity_poly.pdbx_seq_one_letter_code
_entity_poly.pdbx_strand_id
1 'polypeptide(L)'
;MKTIVTPIALIAFLLVGIGSVAAAPDTVAEKVSALIDTLEREKDAGLRKKAAEALVKLDKRSTPLIIEALKRTKSPSARESLVDVLAQKQDERAKKVFFEVLKDDSFSPTAKERAVDGLEQLTRVVNRASVESLKRLFQLQKSDQVKTRLKALLAGLEPFPIKDNLYAKDPSSAQMHKGLQAWARRHPGIMNVSVRGKSVLGKPILLVKITDEKTSDENKSIVLFTSTHCGGEEIGATSLLHLTKWLLGEGEGVKRIRERIIVLIMPCVNPDGWDARRRSGRPYHSVRSKTNTAWNVYGINIYDTSFWFGAKAAEENPEGLTILGVAEEYHPDASMDIHATQRGGTMPDSTGFSWGDFNAHSFQPLIVEEMNRAMEKAGCLAERPAMDAGRIKIGSRIPGREHNYYRINDKQTIMSHLYLRYHTLAYNCEAAFDFAVVARARRLLEIGTETWRNEFYPGYPGRQLGRWGSTSIAAWGDTAKKRRKSRVELWRKMNQIHFSSITNVRSPGLADHKILSICATTTAASEKWIGYGTKADIMANLAKHNRIKFDYIEDFVRGLPVSIRTPPHYSLGYKSGEVTDAPIQNGMAMRVFIPYAGAEIYDTRIDGHPVERSEVDGYIVQRGPGTIVQFNIPPKKVHGLNLVSLKYKVARLHRQGFDQDSDWDFTSD
;
A
#
# COMPACT_ATOMS: atom_id res chain seq x y z
N MET A 1 -46.27 -11.89 3.33
CA MET A 1 -45.98 -12.53 4.64
C MET A 1 -45.02 -11.64 5.40
N LYS A 2 -45.47 -11.02 6.50
CA LYS A 2 -44.69 -10.12 7.37
C LYS A 2 -44.50 -10.77 8.75
N THR A 3 -43.24 -10.84 9.17
CA THR A 3 -42.67 -10.67 10.53
C THR A 3 -43.58 -10.68 11.76
N ILE A 4 -43.20 -11.49 12.76
CA ILE A 4 -43.38 -11.19 14.19
C ILE A 4 -42.08 -11.51 14.94
N VAL A 5 -41.73 -10.60 15.84
CA VAL A 5 -40.54 -10.49 16.68
C VAL A 5 -40.92 -10.80 18.13
N THR A 6 -39.90 -11.05 18.97
CA THR A 6 -39.83 -10.99 20.46
C THR A 6 -40.38 -12.20 21.27
N PRO A 7 -39.95 -12.41 22.55
CA PRO A 7 -38.65 -12.12 23.20
C PRO A 7 -38.06 -13.34 23.97
N ILE A 8 -36.77 -13.23 24.30
CA ILE A 8 -36.05 -14.06 25.28
C ILE A 8 -36.46 -13.63 26.69
N ALA A 9 -37.09 -14.53 27.44
CA ALA A 9 -37.39 -14.35 28.86
C ALA A 9 -36.23 -14.90 29.72
N LEU A 10 -35.72 -14.02 30.57
CA LEU A 10 -34.74 -14.24 31.62
C LEU A 10 -35.27 -15.28 32.63
N ILE A 11 -34.58 -16.40 32.81
CA ILE A 11 -34.90 -17.38 33.86
C ILE A 11 -34.22 -16.93 35.15
N ALA A 12 -35.04 -16.44 36.08
CA ALA A 12 -34.75 -16.39 37.51
C ALA A 12 -35.40 -17.61 38.21
N PHE A 13 -35.01 -17.83 39.48
CA PHE A 13 -35.41 -18.86 40.46
C PHE A 13 -34.40 -20.01 40.63
N LEU A 14 -34.07 -20.48 41.83
CA LEU A 14 -34.73 -20.39 43.13
C LEU A 14 -33.69 -20.76 44.23
N LEU A 15 -33.53 -19.94 45.27
CA LEU A 15 -32.93 -20.35 46.55
C LEU A 15 -33.66 -19.58 47.66
N VAL A 16 -34.55 -20.28 48.36
CA VAL A 16 -35.17 -19.81 49.59
C VAL A 16 -34.33 -20.35 50.75
N GLY A 17 -33.80 -19.44 51.57
CA GLY A 17 -33.04 -19.74 52.78
C GLY A 17 -32.54 -18.44 53.38
N ILE A 18 -33.13 -18.06 54.52
CA ILE A 18 -33.04 -16.76 55.18
C ILE A 18 -31.58 -16.43 55.57
N GLY A 19 -31.06 -15.27 55.15
CA GLY A 19 -29.85 -14.67 55.70
C GLY A 19 -28.89 -14.04 54.67
N SER A 20 -28.79 -12.70 54.71
CA SER A 20 -27.76 -11.85 54.06
C SER A 20 -27.76 -11.81 52.52
N VAL A 21 -28.30 -10.72 51.96
CA VAL A 21 -28.11 -10.32 50.56
C VAL A 21 -26.65 -9.90 50.35
N ALA A 22 -25.84 -10.77 49.73
CA ALA A 22 -24.57 -10.36 49.14
C ALA A 22 -24.84 -9.80 47.72
N ALA A 23 -24.41 -8.55 47.49
CA ALA A 23 -24.52 -7.87 46.20
C ALA A 23 -23.79 -8.62 45.07
N ALA A 24 -24.30 -8.54 43.84
CA ALA A 24 -23.62 -9.06 42.67
C ALA A 24 -22.32 -8.27 42.40
N PRO A 25 -21.21 -8.92 41.99
CA PRO A 25 -19.90 -8.28 41.87
C PRO A 25 -19.85 -7.31 40.67
N ASP A 26 -19.55 -6.04 40.95
CA ASP A 26 -19.60 -4.91 40.00
C ASP A 26 -18.24 -4.60 39.36
N THR A 27 -17.13 -5.18 39.83
CA THR A 27 -15.80 -5.00 39.21
C THR A 27 -15.24 -6.27 38.57
N VAL A 28 -14.37 -6.11 37.55
CA VAL A 28 -13.64 -7.24 36.93
C VAL A 28 -12.82 -8.01 37.98
N ALA A 29 -12.28 -7.32 38.98
CA ALA A 29 -11.52 -7.95 40.06
C ALA A 29 -12.42 -8.84 40.94
N GLU A 30 -13.60 -8.37 41.32
CA GLU A 30 -14.56 -9.16 42.11
C GLU A 30 -15.09 -10.36 41.34
N LYS A 31 -15.39 -10.20 40.04
CA LYS A 31 -15.78 -11.33 39.17
C LYS A 31 -14.68 -12.38 39.05
N VAL A 32 -13.42 -11.95 38.89
CA VAL A 32 -12.27 -12.86 38.86
C VAL A 32 -12.11 -13.57 40.21
N SER A 33 -12.24 -12.83 41.33
CA SER A 33 -12.16 -13.39 42.68
C SER A 33 -13.22 -14.46 42.93
N ALA A 34 -14.49 -14.18 42.60
CA ALA A 34 -15.58 -15.14 42.80
C ALA A 34 -15.39 -16.43 41.98
N LEU A 35 -14.89 -16.30 40.75
CA LEU A 35 -14.60 -17.45 39.89
C LEU A 35 -13.38 -18.24 40.41
N ILE A 36 -12.37 -17.57 40.95
CA ILE A 36 -11.23 -18.23 41.62
C ILE A 36 -11.68 -18.97 42.88
N ASP A 37 -12.49 -18.33 43.74
CA ASP A 37 -13.05 -18.98 44.93
C ASP A 37 -13.85 -20.23 44.57
N THR A 38 -14.60 -20.19 43.46
CA THR A 38 -15.30 -21.36 42.92
C THR A 38 -14.32 -22.46 42.50
N LEU A 39 -13.21 -22.12 41.83
CA LEU A 39 -12.17 -23.10 41.47
C LEU A 39 -11.50 -23.74 42.70
N GLU A 40 -11.36 -22.99 43.80
CA GLU A 40 -10.67 -23.46 45.00
C GLU A 40 -11.54 -24.29 45.94
N ARG A 41 -12.81 -23.91 46.11
CA ARG A 41 -13.67 -24.41 47.19
C ARG A 41 -14.74 -25.38 46.72
N GLU A 42 -15.18 -25.29 45.46
CA GLU A 42 -16.29 -26.10 44.96
C GLU A 42 -15.86 -27.55 44.74
N LYS A 43 -16.68 -28.51 45.17
CA LYS A 43 -16.41 -29.95 45.04
C LYS A 43 -16.89 -30.49 43.70
N ASP A 44 -17.93 -29.91 43.12
CA ASP A 44 -18.45 -30.31 41.80
C ASP A 44 -17.46 -29.95 40.67
N ALA A 45 -17.03 -30.96 39.91
CA ALA A 45 -16.08 -30.78 38.83
C ALA A 45 -16.67 -30.01 37.63
N GLY A 46 -17.97 -30.12 37.39
CA GLY A 46 -18.68 -29.38 36.34
C GLY A 46 -18.79 -27.90 36.65
N LEU A 47 -19.04 -27.53 37.91
CA LEU A 47 -19.05 -26.12 38.35
C LEU A 47 -17.65 -25.50 38.26
N ARG A 48 -16.60 -26.21 38.67
CA ARG A 48 -15.21 -25.74 38.48
C ARG A 48 -14.88 -25.54 36.99
N LYS A 49 -15.29 -26.46 36.12
CA LYS A 49 -15.09 -26.33 34.67
C LYS A 49 -15.79 -25.08 34.11
N LYS A 50 -17.06 -24.84 34.48
CA LYS A 50 -17.80 -23.63 34.09
C LYS A 50 -17.11 -22.36 34.57
N ALA A 51 -16.54 -22.37 35.79
CA ALA A 51 -15.80 -21.24 36.31
C ALA A 51 -14.51 -20.96 35.52
N ALA A 52 -13.75 -22.02 35.17
CA ALA A 52 -12.57 -21.89 34.29
C ALA A 52 -12.93 -21.33 32.91
N GLU A 53 -13.98 -21.86 32.26
CA GLU A 53 -14.47 -21.37 30.98
C GLU A 53 -14.91 -19.90 31.04
N ALA A 54 -15.53 -19.48 32.15
CA ALA A 54 -15.88 -18.09 32.37
C ALA A 54 -14.63 -17.20 32.51
N LEU A 55 -13.60 -17.65 33.24
CA LEU A 55 -12.32 -16.92 33.37
C LEU A 55 -11.58 -16.75 32.04
N VAL A 56 -11.63 -17.76 31.17
CA VAL A 56 -11.05 -17.68 29.81
C VAL A 56 -11.71 -16.56 29.02
N LYS A 57 -13.04 -16.47 29.05
CA LYS A 57 -13.86 -15.46 28.33
C LYS A 57 -13.67 -14.03 28.82
N LEU A 58 -13.14 -13.83 30.03
CA LEU A 58 -12.84 -12.48 30.53
C LEU A 58 -11.72 -11.82 29.73
N ASP A 59 -11.72 -10.49 29.71
CA ASP A 59 -10.68 -9.70 29.05
C ASP A 59 -9.27 -9.98 29.59
N LYS A 60 -8.23 -9.76 28.77
CA LYS A 60 -6.82 -10.00 29.16
C LYS A 60 -6.39 -9.18 30.38
N ARG A 61 -7.08 -8.09 30.76
CA ARG A 61 -6.82 -7.39 32.03
C ARG A 61 -6.98 -8.29 33.27
N SER A 62 -7.66 -9.43 33.19
CA SER A 62 -7.74 -10.40 34.30
C SER A 62 -6.50 -11.28 34.45
N THR A 63 -5.64 -11.38 33.44
CA THR A 63 -4.46 -12.27 33.46
C THR A 63 -3.56 -12.06 34.68
N PRO A 64 -3.20 -10.82 35.10
CA PRO A 64 -2.38 -10.62 36.29
C PRO A 64 -3.01 -11.18 37.58
N LEU A 65 -4.33 -11.04 37.74
CA LEU A 65 -5.08 -11.55 38.89
C LEU A 65 -5.09 -13.09 38.90
N ILE A 66 -5.25 -13.71 37.73
CA ILE A 66 -5.21 -15.18 37.58
C ILE A 66 -3.80 -15.71 37.89
N ILE A 67 -2.75 -14.99 37.44
CA ILE A 67 -1.35 -15.33 37.77
C ILE A 67 -1.10 -15.24 39.28
N GLU A 68 -1.63 -14.22 39.93
CA GLU A 68 -1.49 -14.06 41.38
C GLU A 68 -2.23 -15.17 42.14
N ALA A 69 -3.44 -15.51 41.71
CA ALA A 69 -4.22 -16.61 42.28
C ALA A 69 -3.49 -17.95 42.19
N LEU A 70 -2.90 -18.25 41.03
CA LEU A 70 -2.11 -19.46 40.81
C LEU A 70 -0.93 -19.57 41.80
N LYS A 71 -0.32 -18.45 42.18
CA LYS A 71 0.80 -18.42 43.14
C LYS A 71 0.36 -18.61 44.60
N ARG A 72 -0.86 -18.21 44.94
CA ARG A 72 -1.42 -18.28 46.30
C ARG A 72 -2.12 -19.61 46.59
N THR A 73 -2.74 -20.20 45.56
CA THR A 73 -3.62 -21.34 45.74
C THR A 73 -2.86 -22.62 46.11
N LYS A 74 -3.37 -23.33 47.12
CA LYS A 74 -2.84 -24.62 47.57
C LYS A 74 -3.63 -25.81 47.01
N SER A 75 -4.78 -25.57 46.38
CA SER A 75 -5.65 -26.61 45.85
C SER A 75 -5.06 -27.19 44.55
N PRO A 76 -4.74 -28.50 44.48
CA PRO A 76 -4.15 -29.10 43.28
C PRO A 76 -5.04 -28.96 42.04
N SER A 77 -6.35 -29.14 42.19
CA SER A 77 -7.33 -29.02 41.10
C SER A 77 -7.50 -27.58 40.61
N ALA A 78 -7.42 -26.60 41.52
CA ALA A 78 -7.45 -25.18 41.18
C ALA A 78 -6.17 -24.75 40.45
N ARG A 79 -4.99 -25.20 40.93
CA ARG A 79 -3.70 -24.94 40.27
C ARG A 79 -3.71 -25.41 38.82
N GLU A 80 -4.16 -26.64 38.56
CA GLU A 80 -4.25 -27.19 37.20
C GLU A 80 -5.23 -26.39 36.32
N SER A 81 -6.42 -26.08 36.85
CA SER A 81 -7.43 -25.30 36.13
C SER A 81 -6.94 -23.89 35.79
N LEU A 82 -6.23 -23.23 36.70
CA LEU A 82 -5.68 -21.89 36.48
C LEU A 82 -4.57 -21.88 35.43
N VAL A 83 -3.73 -22.93 35.37
CA VAL A 83 -2.74 -23.07 34.29
C VAL A 83 -3.42 -23.26 32.94
N ASP A 84 -4.47 -24.08 32.86
CA ASP A 84 -5.26 -24.28 31.65
C ASP A 84 -5.96 -22.97 31.20
N VAL A 85 -6.55 -22.23 32.14
CA VAL A 85 -7.11 -20.90 31.87
C VAL A 85 -6.05 -19.97 31.28
N LEU A 86 -4.85 -19.90 31.88
CA LEU A 86 -3.77 -19.06 31.35
C LEU A 86 -3.33 -19.49 29.95
N ALA A 87 -3.26 -20.80 29.68
CA ALA A 87 -2.92 -21.34 28.36
C ALA A 87 -3.93 -20.93 27.29
N GLN A 88 -5.22 -21.01 27.61
CA GLN A 88 -6.30 -20.65 26.68
C GLN A 88 -6.45 -19.14 26.47
N LYS A 89 -6.04 -18.31 27.43
CA LYS A 89 -6.08 -16.84 27.29
C LYS A 89 -5.06 -16.27 26.30
N GLN A 90 -4.01 -17.03 25.98
CA GLN A 90 -2.96 -16.64 25.02
C GLN A 90 -2.41 -15.22 25.29
N ASP A 91 -2.07 -14.96 26.54
CA ASP A 91 -1.52 -13.69 27.00
C ASP A 91 -0.03 -13.85 27.31
N GLU A 92 0.85 -13.06 26.69
CA GLU A 92 2.29 -13.26 26.84
C GLU A 92 2.80 -13.06 28.27
N ARG A 93 2.03 -12.36 29.13
CA ARG A 93 2.36 -12.24 30.55
C ARG A 93 2.43 -13.61 31.24
N ALA A 94 1.74 -14.61 30.71
CA ALA A 94 1.79 -15.99 31.21
C ALA A 94 3.07 -16.74 30.81
N LYS A 95 3.90 -16.24 29.87
CA LYS A 95 5.13 -16.94 29.43
C LYS A 95 6.00 -17.32 30.63
N LYS A 96 6.35 -16.34 31.48
CA LYS A 96 7.23 -16.59 32.64
C LYS A 96 6.62 -17.63 33.58
N VAL A 97 5.30 -17.56 33.77
CA VAL A 97 4.54 -18.49 34.62
C VAL A 97 4.62 -19.91 34.07
N PHE A 98 4.46 -20.13 32.76
CA PHE A 98 4.61 -21.47 32.19
C PHE A 98 6.03 -22.03 32.38
N PHE A 99 7.07 -21.20 32.24
CA PHE A 99 8.44 -21.61 32.55
C PHE A 99 8.64 -21.95 34.04
N GLU A 100 7.95 -21.27 34.95
CA GLU A 100 7.96 -21.57 36.39
C GLU A 100 7.22 -22.90 36.69
N VAL A 101 6.03 -23.09 36.12
CA VAL A 101 5.22 -24.32 36.23
C VAL A 101 6.02 -25.55 35.77
N LEU A 102 6.76 -25.43 34.68
CA LEU A 102 7.56 -26.53 34.15
C LEU A 102 8.75 -26.92 35.05
N LYS A 103 9.25 -26.00 35.88
CA LYS A 103 10.34 -26.24 36.84
C LYS A 103 9.88 -26.79 38.19
N ASP A 104 8.64 -26.50 38.57
CA ASP A 104 8.11 -26.83 39.90
C ASP A 104 7.54 -28.25 39.92
N ASP A 105 8.13 -29.13 40.73
CA ASP A 105 7.74 -30.53 40.88
C ASP A 105 6.42 -30.73 41.63
N SER A 106 5.86 -29.68 42.25
CA SER A 106 4.55 -29.74 42.91
C SER A 106 3.37 -29.69 41.92
N PHE A 107 3.60 -29.38 40.64
CA PHE A 107 2.56 -29.41 39.61
C PHE A 107 2.39 -30.81 39.00
N SER A 108 1.13 -31.18 38.75
CA SER A 108 0.77 -32.42 38.04
C SER A 108 1.36 -32.45 36.63
N PRO A 109 1.62 -33.65 36.07
CA PRO A 109 1.98 -33.79 34.66
C PRO A 109 1.01 -33.08 33.71
N THR A 110 -0.30 -33.19 33.98
CA THR A 110 -1.36 -32.52 33.19
C THR A 110 -1.21 -31.00 33.21
N ALA A 111 -0.99 -30.39 34.38
CA ALA A 111 -0.77 -28.95 34.48
C ALA A 111 0.50 -28.52 33.71
N LYS A 112 1.57 -29.33 33.77
CA LYS A 112 2.80 -29.09 33.01
C LYS A 112 2.56 -29.20 31.51
N GLU A 113 1.77 -30.16 31.03
CA GLU A 113 1.38 -30.24 29.61
C GLU A 113 0.60 -29.01 29.17
N ARG A 114 -0.39 -28.55 29.97
CA ARG A 114 -1.12 -27.30 29.69
C ARG A 114 -0.19 -26.09 29.65
N ALA A 115 0.86 -26.06 30.46
CA ALA A 115 1.89 -25.03 30.37
C ALA A 115 2.70 -25.12 29.05
N VAL A 116 3.01 -26.33 28.56
CA VAL A 116 3.63 -26.51 27.23
C VAL A 116 2.68 -26.08 26.12
N ASP A 117 1.40 -26.47 26.18
CA ASP A 117 0.36 -26.05 25.24
C ASP A 117 0.25 -24.53 25.22
N GLY A 118 0.26 -23.89 26.40
CA GLY A 118 0.29 -22.43 26.54
C GLY A 118 1.51 -21.82 25.87
N LEU A 119 2.72 -22.34 26.13
CA LEU A 119 3.95 -21.88 25.47
C LEU A 119 3.90 -22.04 23.95
N GLU A 120 3.32 -23.14 23.45
CA GLU A 120 3.11 -23.39 22.02
C GLU A 120 2.21 -22.33 21.37
N GLN A 121 1.17 -21.86 22.09
CA GLN A 121 0.31 -20.77 21.61
C GLN A 121 1.00 -19.39 21.66
N LEU A 122 1.93 -19.18 22.59
CA LEU A 122 2.66 -17.91 22.79
C LEU A 122 3.81 -17.70 21.78
N THR A 123 3.59 -18.06 20.52
CA THR A 123 4.54 -17.99 19.39
C THR A 123 5.35 -16.69 19.30
N ARG A 124 4.76 -15.53 19.61
CA ARG A 124 5.42 -14.21 19.63
C ARG A 124 6.66 -14.19 20.51
N VAL A 125 6.50 -14.62 21.76
CA VAL A 125 7.54 -14.56 22.80
C VAL A 125 8.23 -15.90 22.99
N VAL A 126 7.66 -17.02 22.55
CA VAL A 126 8.27 -18.35 22.55
C VAL A 126 8.83 -18.63 21.17
N ASN A 127 10.03 -18.10 20.92
CA ASN A 127 10.77 -18.22 19.67
C ASN A 127 12.15 -18.88 19.90
N ARG A 128 13.06 -18.82 18.91
CA ARG A 128 14.41 -19.41 18.99
C ARG A 128 15.23 -18.99 20.20
N ALA A 129 15.07 -17.77 20.71
CA ALA A 129 15.76 -17.36 21.93
C ALA A 129 15.32 -18.17 23.17
N SER A 130 14.17 -18.85 23.10
CA SER A 130 13.66 -19.72 24.15
C SER A 130 14.21 -21.14 24.09
N VAL A 131 14.87 -21.54 22.98
CA VAL A 131 15.32 -22.91 22.74
C VAL A 131 16.23 -23.42 23.85
N GLU A 132 17.22 -22.63 24.27
CA GLU A 132 18.17 -23.09 25.30
C GLU A 132 17.48 -23.28 26.66
N SER A 133 16.56 -22.37 27.00
CA SER A 133 15.76 -22.50 28.22
C SER A 133 14.82 -23.71 28.16
N LEU A 134 14.20 -23.97 27.02
CA LEU A 134 13.33 -25.13 26.79
C LEU A 134 14.10 -26.44 26.76
N LYS A 135 15.32 -26.47 26.21
CA LYS A 135 16.24 -27.62 26.28
C LYS A 135 16.58 -27.97 27.72
N ARG A 136 16.92 -26.96 28.52
CA ARG A 136 17.17 -27.15 29.95
C ARG A 136 15.94 -27.72 30.67
N LEU A 137 14.75 -27.21 30.39
CA LEU A 137 13.50 -27.75 30.93
C LEU A 137 13.24 -29.20 30.49
N PHE A 138 13.48 -29.51 29.22
CA PHE A 138 13.34 -30.86 28.69
C PHE A 138 14.24 -31.86 29.42
N GLN A 139 15.50 -31.50 29.68
CA GLN A 139 16.45 -32.36 30.43
C GLN A 139 16.05 -32.57 31.89
N LEU A 140 15.49 -31.53 32.53
CA LEU A 140 15.07 -31.60 33.94
C LEU A 140 13.72 -32.28 34.16
N GLN A 141 12.94 -32.48 33.10
CA GLN A 141 11.58 -32.99 33.23
C GLN A 141 11.59 -34.48 33.63
N LYS A 142 10.67 -34.88 34.51
CA LYS A 142 10.53 -36.29 34.95
C LYS A 142 9.42 -37.04 34.22
N SER A 143 8.35 -36.34 33.82
CA SER A 143 7.23 -36.94 33.07
C SER A 143 7.58 -37.14 31.60
N ASP A 144 7.49 -38.38 31.11
CA ASP A 144 7.69 -38.70 29.69
C ASP A 144 6.64 -38.05 28.76
N GLN A 145 5.42 -37.88 29.28
CA GLN A 145 4.35 -37.19 28.57
C GLN A 145 4.70 -35.71 28.34
N VAL A 146 5.15 -35.00 29.39
CA VAL A 146 5.60 -33.60 29.29
C VAL A 146 6.86 -33.49 28.45
N LYS A 147 7.81 -34.43 28.56
CA LYS A 147 8.98 -34.49 27.67
C LYS A 147 8.58 -34.60 26.21
N THR A 148 7.57 -35.41 25.88
CA THR A 148 7.08 -35.58 24.51
C THR A 148 6.52 -34.27 23.96
N ARG A 149 5.70 -33.55 24.76
CA ARG A 149 5.19 -32.22 24.38
C ARG A 149 6.32 -31.20 24.22
N LEU A 150 7.27 -31.14 25.17
CA LEU A 150 8.44 -30.24 25.09
C LEU A 150 9.32 -30.55 23.87
N LYS A 151 9.51 -31.83 23.52
CA LYS A 151 10.25 -32.25 22.33
C LYS A 151 9.56 -31.78 21.05
N ALA A 152 8.23 -31.89 20.98
CA ALA A 152 7.46 -31.38 19.85
C ALA A 152 7.58 -29.85 19.73
N LEU A 153 7.44 -29.11 20.83
CA LEU A 153 7.64 -27.66 20.86
C LEU A 153 9.05 -27.27 20.43
N LEU A 154 10.08 -27.93 20.98
CA LEU A 154 11.48 -27.73 20.59
C LEU A 154 11.70 -28.01 19.10
N ALA A 155 11.16 -29.11 18.57
CA ALA A 155 11.27 -29.45 17.15
C ALA A 155 10.64 -28.39 16.23
N GLY A 156 9.57 -27.72 16.67
CA GLY A 156 8.98 -26.58 15.94
C GLY A 156 9.79 -25.29 16.02
N LEU A 157 10.68 -25.16 17.00
CA LEU A 157 11.53 -23.97 17.21
C LEU A 157 12.95 -24.13 16.63
N GLU A 158 13.46 -25.37 16.61
CA GLU A 158 14.73 -25.72 16.00
C GLU A 158 14.69 -25.44 14.49
N PRO A 159 15.80 -24.98 13.87
CA PRO A 159 15.87 -24.89 12.42
C PRO A 159 15.58 -26.26 11.81
N PHE A 160 14.88 -26.25 10.66
CA PHE A 160 14.71 -27.45 9.86
C PHE A 160 16.05 -28.19 9.76
N PRO A 161 16.07 -29.52 9.92
CA PRO A 161 17.30 -30.30 9.79
C PRO A 161 18.00 -29.89 8.50
N ILE A 162 19.30 -29.63 8.61
CA ILE A 162 20.15 -29.21 7.49
C ILE A 162 20.10 -30.33 6.47
N LYS A 163 19.28 -30.16 5.44
CA LYS A 163 19.35 -30.92 4.21
C LYS A 163 19.90 -29.96 3.18
N ASP A 164 21.10 -30.19 2.70
CA ASP A 164 21.68 -29.34 1.66
C ASP A 164 20.74 -29.30 0.46
N ASN A 165 20.16 -28.12 0.23
CA ASN A 165 19.44 -27.86 -0.99
C ASN A 165 20.46 -27.86 -2.14
N LEU A 166 20.43 -28.90 -2.97
CA LEU A 166 21.34 -29.06 -4.11
C LEU A 166 21.28 -27.90 -5.11
N TYR A 167 20.19 -27.13 -5.10
CA TYR A 167 20.03 -25.95 -5.95
C TYR A 167 20.54 -24.67 -5.30
N ALA A 168 20.87 -24.63 -4.01
CA ALA A 168 21.20 -23.41 -3.26
C ALA A 168 22.59 -22.82 -3.57
N LYS A 169 22.76 -22.31 -4.79
CA LYS A 169 23.97 -21.61 -5.26
C LYS A 169 23.98 -20.12 -4.90
N ASP A 170 22.85 -19.60 -4.45
CA ASP A 170 22.64 -18.18 -4.16
C ASP A 170 23.23 -17.78 -2.80
N PRO A 171 23.64 -16.51 -2.60
CA PRO A 171 24.23 -16.07 -1.34
C PRO A 171 23.20 -16.13 -0.19
N SER A 172 23.64 -16.51 1.01
CA SER A 172 22.86 -16.25 2.23
C SER A 172 22.63 -14.75 2.43
N SER A 173 21.63 -14.38 3.24
CA SER A 173 21.37 -12.98 3.60
C SER A 173 22.62 -12.28 4.18
N ALA A 174 23.43 -13.00 4.97
CA ALA A 174 24.69 -12.50 5.51
C ALA A 174 25.78 -12.31 4.44
N GLN A 175 25.91 -13.24 3.49
CA GLN A 175 26.84 -13.08 2.35
C GLN A 175 26.40 -11.94 1.43
N MET A 176 25.09 -11.80 1.19
CA MET A 176 24.49 -10.70 0.43
C MET A 176 24.86 -9.36 1.08
N HIS A 177 24.69 -9.23 2.39
CA HIS A 177 25.09 -8.02 3.13
C HIS A 177 26.57 -7.69 2.93
N LYS A 178 27.47 -8.66 3.13
CA LYS A 178 28.93 -8.46 2.93
C LYS A 178 29.27 -8.06 1.49
N GLY A 179 28.62 -8.70 0.50
CA GLY A 179 28.83 -8.41 -0.92
C GLY A 179 28.40 -6.98 -1.29
N LEU A 180 27.21 -6.57 -0.85
CA LEU A 180 26.70 -5.21 -1.07
C LEU A 180 27.58 -4.16 -0.39
N GLN A 181 28.05 -4.40 0.85
CA GLN A 181 29.01 -3.51 1.51
C GLN A 181 30.34 -3.42 0.75
N ALA A 182 30.81 -4.51 0.16
CA ALA A 182 32.01 -4.49 -0.67
C ALA A 182 31.81 -3.69 -1.96
N TRP A 183 30.62 -3.72 -2.57
CA TRP A 183 30.27 -2.87 -3.71
C TRP A 183 30.19 -1.39 -3.31
N ALA A 184 29.51 -1.05 -2.22
CA ALA A 184 29.43 0.33 -1.73
C ALA A 184 30.81 0.94 -1.46
N ARG A 185 31.73 0.17 -0.83
CA ARG A 185 33.12 0.62 -0.60
C ARG A 185 33.91 0.87 -1.88
N ARG A 186 33.63 0.13 -2.96
CA ARG A 186 34.28 0.33 -4.27
C ARG A 186 33.65 1.45 -5.09
N HIS A 187 32.42 1.83 -4.77
CA HIS A 187 31.65 2.83 -5.51
C HIS A 187 31.03 3.90 -4.57
N PRO A 188 31.84 4.60 -3.73
CA PRO A 188 31.33 5.45 -2.65
C PRO A 188 30.55 6.69 -3.12
N GLY A 189 30.79 7.18 -4.34
CA GLY A 189 30.02 8.28 -4.94
C GLY A 189 28.77 7.83 -5.71
N ILE A 190 28.49 6.53 -5.75
CA ILE A 190 27.40 5.94 -6.53
C ILE A 190 26.43 5.10 -5.67
N MET A 191 26.95 4.36 -4.68
CA MET A 191 26.16 3.37 -3.94
C MET A 191 26.37 3.48 -2.43
N ASN A 192 25.26 3.50 -1.70
CA ASN A 192 25.22 3.37 -0.25
C ASN A 192 24.36 2.16 0.16
N VAL A 193 24.75 1.50 1.25
CA VAL A 193 24.00 0.38 1.86
C VAL A 193 23.72 0.72 3.31
N SER A 194 22.46 0.63 3.70
CA SER A 194 22.03 0.87 5.09
C SER A 194 21.13 -0.26 5.59
N VAL A 195 21.14 -0.48 6.91
CA VAL A 195 20.18 -1.36 7.58
C VAL A 195 18.97 -0.52 7.96
N ARG A 196 17.80 -0.86 7.42
CA ARG A 196 16.56 -0.09 7.64
C ARG A 196 15.66 -0.68 8.71
N GLY A 197 15.86 -1.95 9.03
CA GLY A 197 15.10 -2.67 10.03
C GLY A 197 15.68 -4.05 10.26
N LYS A 198 14.97 -4.85 11.06
CA LYS A 198 15.33 -6.23 11.35
C LYS A 198 14.13 -7.14 11.12
N SER A 199 14.37 -8.37 10.66
CA SER A 199 13.34 -9.41 10.58
C SER A 199 12.94 -9.92 11.97
N VAL A 200 11.96 -10.81 12.03
CA VAL A 200 11.52 -11.46 13.28
C VAL A 200 12.68 -12.13 14.03
N LEU A 201 13.63 -12.78 13.35
CA LEU A 201 14.82 -13.38 13.98
C LEU A 201 15.99 -12.40 14.15
N GLY A 202 15.76 -11.10 13.97
CA GLY A 202 16.75 -10.05 14.20
C GLY A 202 17.75 -9.85 13.07
N LYS A 203 17.54 -10.41 11.88
CA LYS A 203 18.46 -10.24 10.74
C LYS A 203 18.27 -8.88 10.06
N PRO A 204 19.33 -8.26 9.56
CA PRO A 204 19.23 -6.94 8.94
C PRO A 204 18.42 -6.98 7.65
N ILE A 205 17.52 -6.01 7.49
CA ILE A 205 16.83 -5.72 6.23
C ILE A 205 17.53 -4.52 5.60
N LEU A 206 18.02 -4.70 4.39
CA LEU A 206 18.92 -3.77 3.73
C LEU A 206 18.18 -2.85 2.76
N LEU A 207 18.62 -1.60 2.69
CA LEU A 207 18.34 -0.68 1.60
C LEU A 207 19.65 -0.34 0.89
N VAL A 208 19.66 -0.58 -0.42
CA VAL A 208 20.70 -0.15 -1.34
C VAL A 208 20.19 1.12 -2.04
N LYS A 209 20.86 2.25 -1.84
CA LYS A 209 20.61 3.50 -2.57
C LYS A 209 21.67 3.61 -3.67
N ILE A 210 21.25 3.75 -4.92
CA ILE A 210 22.13 4.00 -6.07
C ILE A 210 21.73 5.29 -6.76
N THR A 211 22.67 6.23 -6.86
CA THR A 211 22.50 7.52 -7.53
C THR A 211 23.87 8.18 -7.74
N ASP A 212 23.99 9.18 -8.59
CA ASP A 212 25.21 10.00 -8.65
C ASP A 212 25.16 11.09 -7.56
N GLU A 213 25.96 10.94 -6.49
CA GLU A 213 26.00 11.88 -5.37
C GLU A 213 26.55 13.28 -5.76
N LYS A 214 27.12 13.44 -6.96
CA LYS A 214 27.54 14.77 -7.48
C LYS A 214 26.39 15.60 -8.03
N THR A 215 25.29 14.96 -8.41
CA THR A 215 24.10 15.65 -8.95
C THR A 215 23.06 15.86 -7.86
N SER A 216 22.43 17.03 -7.86
CA SER A 216 21.46 17.40 -6.81
C SER A 216 20.23 16.47 -6.81
N ASP A 217 19.91 15.94 -5.63
CA ASP A 217 18.72 15.12 -5.40
C ASP A 217 17.40 15.89 -5.63
N GLU A 218 17.43 17.23 -5.66
CA GLU A 218 16.25 18.06 -5.94
C GLU A 218 15.60 17.75 -7.30
N ASN A 219 16.41 17.39 -8.29
CA ASN A 219 15.98 17.13 -9.67
C ASN A 219 15.84 15.65 -10.01
N LYS A 220 16.00 14.75 -9.04
CA LYS A 220 15.94 13.32 -9.29
C LYS A 220 14.56 12.74 -9.05
N SER A 221 14.12 11.84 -9.92
CA SER A 221 13.00 10.95 -9.63
C SER A 221 13.43 9.84 -8.66
N ILE A 222 12.47 9.20 -8.02
CA ILE A 222 12.75 8.14 -7.04
C ILE A 222 12.00 6.88 -7.44
N VAL A 223 12.69 5.74 -7.48
CA VAL A 223 12.08 4.44 -7.73
C VAL A 223 12.45 3.44 -6.64
N LEU A 224 11.49 2.65 -6.20
CA LEU A 224 11.67 1.59 -5.20
C LEU A 224 11.51 0.20 -5.82
N PHE A 225 12.51 -0.65 -5.62
CA PHE A 225 12.46 -2.07 -5.98
C PHE A 225 12.45 -2.91 -4.71
N THR A 226 11.47 -3.80 -4.58
CA THR A 226 11.36 -4.76 -3.47
C THR A 226 11.21 -6.18 -4.00
N SER A 227 11.62 -7.15 -3.20
CA SER A 227 11.49 -8.57 -3.53
C SER A 227 11.47 -9.41 -2.27
N THR A 228 11.03 -10.67 -2.42
CA THR A 228 11.15 -11.69 -1.37
C THR A 228 10.27 -11.33 -0.18
N HIS A 229 9.11 -10.71 -0.43
CA HIS A 229 8.04 -10.63 0.56
C HIS A 229 7.52 -12.06 0.87
N CYS A 230 7.61 -12.95 -0.12
CA CYS A 230 7.62 -14.39 0.08
C CYS A 230 9.07 -14.90 0.07
N GLY A 231 9.56 -15.41 1.21
CA GLY A 231 10.95 -15.86 1.39
C GLY A 231 11.41 -17.03 0.50
N GLY A 232 10.51 -17.65 -0.27
CA GLY A 232 10.80 -18.77 -1.15
C GLY A 232 11.05 -18.35 -2.61
N GLU A 233 10.88 -17.08 -2.92
CA GLU A 233 10.96 -16.52 -4.26
C GLU A 233 12.40 -16.10 -4.54
N GLU A 234 13.27 -17.09 -4.74
CA GLU A 234 14.73 -16.91 -4.76
C GLU A 234 15.21 -16.04 -5.93
N ILE A 235 14.52 -16.17 -7.08
CA ILE A 235 14.81 -15.44 -8.31
C ILE A 235 14.61 -13.93 -8.11
N GLY A 236 13.67 -13.50 -7.28
CA GLY A 236 13.45 -12.07 -7.08
C GLY A 236 14.65 -11.36 -6.42
N ALA A 237 15.25 -11.96 -5.38
CA ALA A 237 16.39 -11.32 -4.71
C ALA A 237 17.64 -11.31 -5.60
N THR A 238 17.88 -12.40 -6.33
CA THR A 238 19.02 -12.54 -7.24
C THR A 238 18.90 -11.61 -8.44
N SER A 239 17.70 -11.45 -8.99
CA SER A 239 17.36 -10.42 -9.98
C SER A 239 17.76 -9.01 -9.53
N LEU A 240 17.43 -8.64 -8.28
CA LEU A 240 17.79 -7.32 -7.75
C LEU A 240 19.29 -7.16 -7.48
N LEU A 241 20.02 -8.23 -7.21
CA LEU A 241 21.49 -8.22 -7.19
C LEU A 241 22.08 -8.04 -8.60
N HIS A 242 21.49 -8.68 -9.62
CA HIS A 242 21.88 -8.48 -11.02
C HIS A 242 21.59 -7.05 -11.49
N LEU A 243 20.43 -6.48 -11.14
CA LEU A 243 20.10 -5.08 -11.41
C LEU A 243 21.09 -4.13 -10.73
N THR A 244 21.41 -4.38 -9.45
CA THR A 244 22.41 -3.62 -8.70
C THR A 244 23.76 -3.65 -9.43
N LYS A 245 24.23 -4.84 -9.84
CA LYS A 245 25.49 -4.99 -10.58
C LYS A 245 25.48 -4.21 -11.90
N TRP A 246 24.37 -4.25 -12.65
CA TRP A 246 24.22 -3.50 -13.89
C TRP A 246 24.27 -1.98 -13.66
N LEU A 247 23.61 -1.49 -12.62
CA LEU A 247 23.59 -0.07 -12.23
C LEU A 247 24.96 0.47 -11.79
N LEU A 248 25.86 -0.40 -11.34
CA LEU A 248 27.27 -0.06 -11.04
C LEU A 248 28.17 -0.08 -12.28
N GLY A 249 27.66 -0.56 -13.41
CA GLY A 249 28.40 -0.63 -14.66
C GLY A 249 28.62 0.74 -15.32
N GLU A 250 29.32 0.68 -16.45
CA GLU A 250 29.58 1.82 -17.32
C GLU A 250 28.59 1.89 -18.49
N GLY A 251 28.47 3.07 -19.10
CA GLY A 251 27.59 3.31 -20.26
C GLY A 251 26.72 4.55 -20.07
N GLU A 252 26.46 5.27 -21.17
CA GLU A 252 25.72 6.54 -21.12
C GLU A 252 24.31 6.39 -20.53
N GLY A 253 23.60 5.31 -20.86
CA GLY A 253 22.25 5.05 -20.33
C GLY A 253 22.24 4.90 -18.80
N VAL A 254 23.19 4.13 -18.25
CA VAL A 254 23.30 3.94 -16.79
C VAL A 254 23.76 5.21 -16.09
N LYS A 255 24.72 5.95 -16.66
CA LYS A 255 25.14 7.27 -16.15
C LYS A 255 23.96 8.24 -16.07
N ARG A 256 23.19 8.37 -17.16
CA ARG A 256 21.97 9.19 -17.21
C ARG A 256 20.94 8.78 -16.16
N ILE A 257 20.76 7.47 -15.92
CA ILE A 257 19.89 6.97 -14.86
C ILE A 257 20.39 7.44 -13.48
N ARG A 258 21.68 7.29 -13.17
CA ARG A 258 22.25 7.70 -11.88
C ARG A 258 22.16 9.21 -11.65
N GLU A 259 22.33 10.02 -12.69
CA GLU A 259 22.21 11.49 -12.64
C GLU A 259 20.77 11.97 -12.42
N ARG A 260 19.76 11.20 -12.86
CA ARG A 260 18.35 11.61 -12.87
C ARG A 260 17.46 10.85 -11.90
N ILE A 261 17.93 9.75 -11.32
CA ILE A 261 17.12 8.85 -10.50
C ILE A 261 17.90 8.45 -9.25
N ILE A 262 17.19 8.47 -8.12
CA ILE A 262 17.58 7.76 -6.90
C ILE A 262 16.91 6.38 -6.96
N VAL A 263 17.72 5.35 -7.17
CA VAL A 263 17.26 3.97 -7.23
C VAL A 263 17.39 3.35 -5.84
N LEU A 264 16.25 2.97 -5.27
CA LEU A 264 16.16 2.32 -3.97
C LEU A 264 15.89 0.83 -4.20
N ILE A 265 16.74 -0.04 -3.67
CA ILE A 265 16.62 -1.49 -3.84
C ILE A 265 16.65 -2.16 -2.47
N MET A 266 15.59 -2.89 -2.14
CA MET A 266 15.53 -3.78 -0.98
C MET A 266 15.54 -5.23 -1.50
N PRO A 267 16.74 -5.83 -1.71
CA PRO A 267 16.86 -7.09 -2.45
C PRO A 267 16.20 -8.27 -1.74
N CYS A 268 16.13 -8.25 -0.41
CA CYS A 268 15.55 -9.32 0.38
C CYS A 268 14.85 -8.73 1.61
N VAL A 269 13.52 -8.60 1.55
CA VAL A 269 12.73 -8.06 2.67
C VAL A 269 12.37 -9.11 3.73
N ASN A 270 12.40 -10.40 3.37
CA ASN A 270 12.23 -11.54 4.29
C ASN A 270 13.52 -12.39 4.39
N PRO A 271 14.59 -11.90 5.04
CA PRO A 271 15.86 -12.63 5.15
C PRO A 271 15.74 -13.91 5.99
N ASP A 272 14.68 -14.05 6.80
CA ASP A 272 14.40 -15.28 7.54
C ASP A 272 13.91 -16.39 6.63
N GLY A 273 12.84 -16.12 5.88
CA GLY A 273 12.31 -17.03 4.88
C GLY A 273 13.34 -17.38 3.80
N TRP A 274 14.06 -16.38 3.28
CA TRP A 274 15.14 -16.57 2.31
C TRP A 274 16.15 -17.62 2.76
N ASP A 275 16.77 -17.41 3.92
CA ASP A 275 17.82 -18.30 4.40
C ASP A 275 17.29 -19.70 4.76
N ALA A 276 16.04 -19.81 5.21
CA ALA A 276 15.42 -21.09 5.52
C ALA A 276 15.14 -21.89 4.24
N ARG A 277 14.58 -21.25 3.22
CA ARG A 277 14.37 -21.86 1.91
C ARG A 277 15.68 -22.26 1.28
N ARG A 278 16.62 -21.32 1.18
CA ARG A 278 17.95 -21.54 0.63
C ARG A 278 18.63 -22.74 1.28
N ARG A 279 18.58 -22.87 2.61
CA ARG A 279 19.23 -24.00 3.30
C ARG A 279 18.53 -25.34 3.08
N SER A 280 17.20 -25.39 3.16
CA SER A 280 16.45 -26.65 3.31
C SER A 280 15.67 -27.09 2.07
N GLY A 281 15.54 -26.22 1.07
CA GLY A 281 14.62 -26.39 -0.06
C GLY A 281 13.13 -26.31 0.33
N ARG A 282 12.83 -25.97 1.59
CA ARG A 282 11.45 -25.88 2.12
C ARG A 282 11.17 -24.49 2.67
N PRO A 283 9.93 -23.96 2.49
CA PRO A 283 9.55 -22.70 3.11
C PRO A 283 9.39 -22.88 4.63
N TYR A 284 9.36 -21.79 5.40
CA TYR A 284 8.86 -21.88 6.78
C TYR A 284 7.37 -22.27 6.74
N HIS A 285 7.02 -23.41 7.35
CA HIS A 285 5.66 -23.67 7.76
C HIS A 285 5.47 -23.06 9.14
N SER A 286 4.58 -22.08 9.26
CA SER A 286 4.15 -21.61 10.58
C SER A 286 3.01 -22.48 11.07
N VAL A 287 2.88 -22.63 12.39
CA VAL A 287 1.75 -23.34 13.02
C VAL A 287 0.42 -22.64 12.70
N ARG A 288 0.45 -21.35 12.35
CA ARG A 288 -0.73 -20.52 12.02
C ARG A 288 -1.15 -20.60 10.55
N SER A 289 -0.31 -21.12 9.65
CA SER A 289 -0.63 -21.21 8.22
C SER A 289 -0.30 -22.58 7.63
N LYS A 290 -1.31 -23.21 7.01
CA LYS A 290 -1.17 -24.44 6.21
C LYS A 290 -0.77 -24.15 4.75
N THR A 291 -0.46 -22.90 4.37
CA THR A 291 -0.12 -22.55 2.98
C THR A 291 1.39 -22.68 2.70
N ASN A 292 1.72 -23.04 1.46
CA ASN A 292 3.09 -23.32 0.99
C ASN A 292 3.91 -22.07 0.62
N THR A 293 3.40 -20.87 0.87
CA THR A 293 4.09 -19.61 0.53
C THR A 293 4.87 -19.12 1.74
N ALA A 294 6.18 -18.98 1.60
CA ALA A 294 7.12 -18.58 2.65
C ALA A 294 6.82 -17.17 3.19
N TRP A 295 5.85 -17.08 4.08
CA TRP A 295 5.53 -15.89 4.86
C TRP A 295 6.64 -15.60 5.88
N ASN A 296 6.49 -14.58 6.72
CA ASN A 296 7.49 -14.34 7.76
C ASN A 296 7.48 -15.48 8.80
N VAL A 297 8.31 -15.40 9.84
CA VAL A 297 8.48 -16.49 10.82
C VAL A 297 7.18 -16.87 11.55
N TYR A 298 6.24 -15.95 11.69
CA TYR A 298 4.92 -16.22 12.28
C TYR A 298 3.90 -16.76 11.28
N GLY A 299 4.27 -16.88 10.01
CA GLY A 299 3.36 -17.16 8.91
C GLY A 299 2.40 -16.00 8.68
N ILE A 300 2.91 -14.78 8.70
CA ILE A 300 2.17 -13.60 8.28
C ILE A 300 2.70 -13.20 6.91
N ASN A 301 1.78 -12.99 5.97
CA ASN A 301 2.13 -12.35 4.71
C ASN A 301 2.60 -10.93 5.01
N ILE A 302 3.82 -10.58 4.60
CA ILE A 302 4.43 -9.28 4.88
C ILE A 302 3.58 -8.10 4.37
N TYR A 303 2.75 -8.35 3.34
CA TYR A 303 1.82 -7.38 2.77
C TYR A 303 0.38 -7.50 3.27
N ASP A 304 0.14 -8.26 4.34
CA ASP A 304 -1.14 -8.23 5.04
C ASP A 304 -1.30 -6.92 5.81
N THR A 305 -2.24 -6.09 5.35
CA THR A 305 -2.48 -4.76 5.90
C THR A 305 -2.99 -4.77 7.33
N SER A 306 -3.55 -5.90 7.80
CA SER A 306 -3.93 -6.07 9.21
C SER A 306 -2.72 -6.06 10.15
N PHE A 307 -1.51 -6.24 9.61
CA PHE A 307 -0.23 -6.21 10.33
C PHE A 307 0.67 -5.06 9.89
N TRP A 308 0.14 -4.01 9.27
CA TRP A 308 0.93 -2.82 8.90
C TRP A 308 0.83 -1.67 9.90
N PHE A 309 -0.21 -1.66 10.74
CA PHE A 309 -0.45 -0.58 11.69
C PHE A 309 -0.73 -1.12 13.09
N GLY A 310 -0.51 -0.28 14.10
CA GLY A 310 -0.75 -0.62 15.50
C GLY A 310 0.36 -1.47 16.13
N ALA A 311 0.16 -1.84 17.40
CA ALA A 311 1.18 -2.50 18.22
C ALA A 311 1.67 -3.84 17.64
N LYS A 312 0.79 -4.58 16.94
CA LYS A 312 1.14 -5.87 16.33
C LYS A 312 2.09 -5.73 15.14
N ALA A 313 2.08 -4.61 14.43
CA ALA A 313 2.88 -4.45 13.22
C ALA A 313 4.39 -4.51 13.51
N ALA A 314 4.84 -3.83 14.56
CA ALA A 314 6.27 -3.75 14.90
C ALA A 314 6.86 -5.08 15.38
N GLU A 315 6.00 -5.97 15.83
CA GLU A 315 6.40 -7.21 16.45
C GLU A 315 6.16 -8.42 15.56
N GLU A 316 4.97 -8.50 14.99
CA GLU A 316 4.56 -9.67 14.21
C GLU A 316 4.87 -9.50 12.72
N ASN A 317 5.13 -8.28 12.24
CA ASN A 317 5.50 -7.99 10.84
C ASN A 317 6.54 -6.85 10.72
N PRO A 318 7.69 -6.93 11.42
CA PRO A 318 8.72 -5.91 11.36
C PRO A 318 9.30 -5.74 9.94
N GLU A 319 9.23 -6.79 9.11
CA GLU A 319 9.60 -6.71 7.70
C GLU A 319 8.70 -5.73 6.93
N GLY A 320 7.39 -5.86 7.08
CA GLY A 320 6.41 -4.99 6.42
C GLY A 320 6.55 -3.54 6.86
N LEU A 321 6.72 -3.30 8.17
CA LEU A 321 6.99 -1.95 8.68
C LEU A 321 8.26 -1.34 8.11
N THR A 322 9.30 -2.15 7.89
CA THR A 322 10.56 -1.65 7.33
C THR A 322 10.35 -1.11 5.90
N ILE A 323 9.57 -1.83 5.08
CA ILE A 323 9.22 -1.40 3.72
C ILE A 323 8.39 -0.11 3.76
N LEU A 324 7.38 -0.05 4.63
CA LEU A 324 6.55 1.14 4.80
C LEU A 324 7.35 2.35 5.29
N GLY A 325 8.31 2.14 6.19
CA GLY A 325 9.20 3.20 6.67
C GLY A 325 10.10 3.76 5.57
N VAL A 326 10.62 2.91 4.68
CA VAL A 326 11.35 3.37 3.48
C VAL A 326 10.40 4.14 2.54
N ALA A 327 9.20 3.63 2.30
CA ALA A 327 8.24 4.30 1.43
C ALA A 327 7.80 5.67 1.99
N GLU A 328 7.61 5.80 3.31
CA GLU A 328 7.30 7.06 4.00
C GLU A 328 8.45 8.05 3.97
N GLU A 329 9.70 7.60 4.08
CA GLU A 329 10.86 8.49 3.96
C GLU A 329 10.98 9.07 2.55
N TYR A 330 10.86 8.22 1.53
CA TYR A 330 11.25 8.57 0.17
C TYR A 330 10.11 8.98 -0.76
N HIS A 331 8.86 8.60 -0.47
CA HIS A 331 7.68 8.92 -1.29
C HIS A 331 7.88 8.59 -2.80
N PRO A 332 8.17 7.33 -3.17
CA PRO A 332 8.61 6.98 -4.52
C PRO A 332 7.70 7.50 -5.64
N ASP A 333 8.30 7.85 -6.79
CA ASP A 333 7.52 8.15 -8.01
C ASP A 333 7.02 6.87 -8.68
N ALA A 334 7.86 5.84 -8.68
CA ALA A 334 7.54 4.52 -9.16
C ALA A 334 8.00 3.45 -8.17
N SER A 335 7.35 2.30 -8.19
CA SER A 335 7.75 1.13 -7.42
C SER A 335 7.54 -0.13 -8.22
N MET A 336 8.43 -1.10 -8.09
CA MET A 336 8.27 -2.42 -8.68
C MET A 336 8.55 -3.48 -7.61
N ASP A 337 7.53 -4.28 -7.28
CA ASP A 337 7.69 -5.45 -6.42
C ASP A 337 7.80 -6.72 -7.27
N ILE A 338 8.81 -7.53 -6.96
CA ILE A 338 9.11 -8.74 -7.71
C ILE A 338 8.58 -9.95 -6.95
N HIS A 339 7.55 -10.57 -7.53
CA HIS A 339 7.18 -11.95 -7.29
C HIS A 339 7.96 -12.85 -8.23
N ALA A 340 8.42 -13.99 -7.73
CA ALA A 340 9.23 -14.89 -8.54
C ALA A 340 9.15 -16.33 -8.09
N THR A 341 9.68 -17.23 -8.91
CA THR A 341 9.83 -18.64 -8.54
C THR A 341 11.16 -18.88 -7.80
N GLN A 342 11.38 -20.15 -7.45
CA GLN A 342 12.64 -20.64 -6.89
C GLN A 342 13.58 -21.11 -8.01
N ARG A 343 14.87 -21.26 -7.72
CA ARG A 343 15.81 -21.77 -8.70
C ARG A 343 15.38 -23.17 -9.20
N GLY A 344 15.37 -23.34 -10.53
CA GLY A 344 14.88 -24.57 -11.18
C GLY A 344 13.35 -24.65 -11.34
N GLY A 345 12.61 -23.68 -10.81
CA GLY A 345 11.20 -23.49 -11.09
C GLY A 345 10.97 -22.69 -12.37
N THR A 346 9.74 -22.74 -12.87
CA THR A 346 9.24 -21.87 -13.94
C THR A 346 7.87 -21.33 -13.54
N MET A 347 7.47 -20.24 -14.16
CA MET A 347 6.14 -19.64 -14.00
C MET A 347 5.81 -18.76 -15.20
N PRO A 348 4.52 -18.47 -15.44
CA PRO A 348 4.12 -17.41 -16.35
C PRO A 348 4.67 -16.04 -15.94
N ASP A 349 5.42 -15.42 -16.86
CA ASP A 349 5.98 -14.09 -16.67
C ASP A 349 4.93 -13.01 -16.99
N SER A 350 4.68 -12.10 -16.04
CA SER A 350 3.73 -10.99 -16.22
C SER A 350 4.20 -9.70 -15.55
N THR A 351 3.68 -8.56 -16.00
CA THR A 351 3.93 -7.24 -15.43
C THR A 351 2.62 -6.52 -15.20
N GLY A 352 2.49 -5.79 -14.09
CA GLY A 352 1.26 -5.10 -13.72
C GLY A 352 0.12 -6.07 -13.39
N PHE A 353 0.44 -7.27 -12.90
CA PHE A 353 -0.50 -8.31 -12.49
C PHE A 353 0.18 -9.27 -11.50
N SER A 354 -0.60 -9.89 -10.62
CA SER A 354 -0.18 -11.06 -9.82
C SER A 354 -1.29 -12.11 -9.81
N TRP A 355 -0.92 -13.40 -9.82
CA TRP A 355 -1.88 -14.51 -9.80
C TRP A 355 -2.69 -14.58 -8.49
N GLY A 356 -2.16 -14.03 -7.40
CA GLY A 356 -2.83 -13.94 -6.10
C GLY A 356 -3.50 -12.59 -5.83
N ASP A 357 -3.28 -11.57 -6.69
CA ASP A 357 -3.83 -10.22 -6.51
C ASP A 357 -4.13 -9.51 -7.84
N PHE A 358 -5.43 -9.43 -8.16
CA PHE A 358 -5.95 -8.72 -9.33
C PHE A 358 -5.95 -7.19 -9.20
N ASN A 359 -5.55 -6.65 -8.04
CA ASN A 359 -5.46 -5.21 -7.79
C ASN A 359 -4.11 -4.62 -8.20
N ALA A 360 -3.12 -5.47 -8.49
CA ALA A 360 -1.72 -5.09 -8.74
C ALA A 360 -1.48 -4.44 -10.12
N HIS A 361 -2.30 -3.45 -10.50
CA HIS A 361 -2.20 -2.76 -11.78
C HIS A 361 -1.95 -1.27 -11.59
N SER A 362 -1.20 -0.69 -12.53
CA SER A 362 -0.92 0.75 -12.57
C SER A 362 -1.98 1.51 -13.38
N PHE A 363 -2.19 2.78 -13.02
CA PHE A 363 -3.00 3.72 -13.82
C PHE A 363 -2.31 4.13 -15.13
N GLN A 364 -1.06 3.71 -15.37
CA GLN A 364 -0.33 3.87 -16.63
C GLN A 364 -0.07 2.49 -17.30
N PRO A 365 -1.06 1.90 -17.99
CA PRO A 365 -0.92 0.58 -18.62
C PRO A 365 0.09 0.57 -19.78
N LEU A 366 0.38 1.72 -20.40
CA LEU A 366 1.40 1.80 -21.46
C LEU A 366 2.82 1.55 -20.93
N ILE A 367 3.12 1.91 -19.68
CA ILE A 367 4.42 1.57 -19.07
C ILE A 367 4.53 0.07 -18.83
N VAL A 368 3.43 -0.58 -18.42
CA VAL A 368 3.36 -2.03 -18.30
C VAL A 368 3.68 -2.70 -19.64
N GLU A 369 3.09 -2.20 -20.72
CA GLU A 369 3.35 -2.70 -22.07
C GLU A 369 4.81 -2.48 -22.52
N GLU A 370 5.41 -1.33 -22.22
CA GLU A 370 6.83 -1.08 -22.52
C GLU A 370 7.76 -2.06 -21.77
N MET A 371 7.46 -2.35 -20.50
CA MET A 371 8.18 -3.36 -19.73
C MET A 371 7.99 -4.77 -20.30
N ASN A 372 6.77 -5.14 -20.69
CA ASN A 372 6.49 -6.42 -21.33
C ASN A 372 7.27 -6.59 -22.64
N ARG A 373 7.30 -5.56 -23.50
CA ARG A 373 8.11 -5.57 -24.73
C ARG A 373 9.61 -5.72 -24.46
N ALA A 374 10.12 -5.08 -23.41
CA ALA A 374 11.52 -5.23 -23.02
C ALA A 374 11.85 -6.67 -22.61
N MET A 375 10.91 -7.34 -21.93
CA MET A 375 11.00 -8.74 -21.58
C MET A 375 10.88 -9.67 -22.79
N GLU A 376 9.93 -9.41 -23.69
CA GLU A 376 9.76 -10.14 -24.96
C GLU A 376 11.02 -10.07 -25.82
N LYS A 377 11.63 -8.88 -25.92
CA LYS A 377 12.92 -8.68 -26.60
C LYS A 377 14.06 -9.45 -25.94
N ALA A 378 13.96 -9.73 -24.64
CA ALA A 378 14.94 -10.54 -23.91
C ALA A 378 14.71 -12.05 -24.08
N GLY A 379 13.65 -12.48 -24.77
CA GLY A 379 13.37 -13.88 -25.10
C GLY A 379 12.33 -14.57 -24.21
N CYS A 380 11.55 -13.82 -23.43
CA CYS A 380 10.48 -14.36 -22.58
C CYS A 380 9.08 -13.99 -23.11
N LEU A 381 8.12 -14.90 -23.02
CA LEU A 381 6.72 -14.57 -23.33
C LEU A 381 6.14 -13.69 -22.21
N ALA A 382 5.57 -12.54 -22.57
CA ALA A 382 4.85 -11.69 -21.62
C ALA A 382 3.36 -11.98 -21.62
N GLU A 383 2.84 -12.49 -20.51
CA GLU A 383 1.41 -12.65 -20.34
C GLU A 383 0.71 -11.32 -20.00
N ARG A 384 -0.46 -11.15 -20.59
CA ARG A 384 -1.38 -10.02 -20.43
C ARG A 384 -2.73 -10.57 -19.95
N PRO A 385 -2.88 -10.96 -18.68
CA PRO A 385 -3.93 -11.90 -18.27
C PRO A 385 -5.36 -11.50 -18.65
N ALA A 386 -5.71 -10.21 -18.56
CA ALA A 386 -7.02 -9.73 -19.00
C ALA A 386 -7.23 -9.85 -20.52
N MET A 387 -6.22 -9.45 -21.31
CA MET A 387 -6.27 -9.51 -22.77
C MET A 387 -6.24 -10.96 -23.26
N ASP A 388 -5.32 -11.75 -22.74
CA ASP A 388 -5.08 -13.14 -23.18
C ASP A 388 -6.24 -14.07 -22.80
N ALA A 389 -6.95 -13.79 -21.70
CA ALA A 389 -8.17 -14.51 -21.36
C ALA A 389 -9.44 -13.98 -22.05
N GLY A 390 -9.34 -12.91 -22.85
CA GLY A 390 -10.48 -12.28 -23.52
C GLY A 390 -11.50 -11.66 -22.55
N ARG A 391 -11.04 -11.14 -21.40
CA ARG A 391 -11.92 -10.62 -20.32
C ARG A 391 -11.74 -9.14 -20.09
N ILE A 392 -12.83 -8.49 -19.72
CA ILE A 392 -12.81 -7.08 -19.34
C ILE A 392 -12.39 -6.96 -17.88
N LYS A 393 -11.50 -6.03 -17.57
CA LYS A 393 -11.17 -5.72 -16.18
C LYS A 393 -12.14 -4.68 -15.62
N ILE A 394 -12.78 -4.96 -14.49
CA ILE A 394 -13.73 -4.03 -13.85
C ILE A 394 -13.47 -3.87 -12.35
N GLY A 395 -13.77 -2.68 -11.84
CA GLY A 395 -13.63 -2.33 -10.42
C GLY A 395 -14.76 -2.79 -9.51
N SER A 396 -15.92 -3.19 -10.07
CA SER A 396 -17.11 -3.52 -9.29
C SER A 396 -17.72 -4.84 -9.74
N ARG A 397 -18.37 -5.57 -8.83
CA ARG A 397 -19.06 -6.82 -9.16
C ARG A 397 -20.32 -6.53 -9.97
N ILE A 398 -20.54 -7.31 -11.03
CA ILE A 398 -21.80 -7.34 -11.79
C ILE A 398 -22.44 -8.72 -11.58
N PRO A 399 -23.39 -8.87 -10.64
CA PRO A 399 -23.96 -10.17 -10.29
C PRO A 399 -24.48 -10.94 -11.52
N GLY A 400 -24.16 -12.24 -11.60
CA GLY A 400 -24.60 -13.12 -12.69
C GLY A 400 -23.76 -13.04 -13.96
N ARG A 401 -22.65 -12.30 -13.94
CA ARG A 401 -21.75 -12.10 -15.09
C ARG A 401 -20.27 -12.37 -14.75
N GLU A 402 -19.99 -13.02 -13.62
CA GLU A 402 -18.65 -13.22 -13.04
C GLU A 402 -17.61 -13.81 -14.00
N HIS A 403 -18.04 -14.66 -14.94
CA HIS A 403 -17.15 -15.24 -15.95
C HIS A 403 -16.57 -14.20 -16.93
N ASN A 404 -17.29 -13.11 -17.19
CA ASN A 404 -17.00 -12.18 -18.28
C ASN A 404 -15.91 -11.15 -17.92
N TYR A 405 -15.50 -11.10 -16.65
CA TYR A 405 -14.60 -10.06 -16.18
C TYR A 405 -13.56 -10.53 -15.17
N TYR A 406 -12.40 -9.87 -15.21
CA TYR A 406 -11.45 -9.90 -14.10
C TYR A 406 -11.86 -8.88 -13.05
N ARG A 407 -12.24 -9.40 -11.88
CA ARG A 407 -12.64 -8.59 -10.73
C ARG A 407 -11.43 -8.13 -9.94
N ILE A 408 -11.40 -6.83 -9.66
CA ILE A 408 -10.59 -6.21 -8.62
C ILE A 408 -11.26 -6.54 -7.27
N ASN A 409 -10.51 -7.12 -6.33
CA ASN A 409 -11.03 -7.46 -4.99
C ASN A 409 -10.85 -6.25 -4.04
N ASP A 410 -11.36 -6.33 -2.81
CA ASP A 410 -11.28 -5.20 -1.86
C ASP A 410 -9.97 -5.22 -1.04
N LYS A 411 -9.02 -6.10 -1.37
CA LYS A 411 -7.77 -6.26 -0.62
C LYS A 411 -6.81 -5.12 -0.95
N GLN A 412 -6.38 -4.38 0.06
CA GLN A 412 -5.26 -3.46 -0.09
C GLN A 412 -3.95 -4.26 -0.14
N THR A 413 -3.06 -3.89 -1.05
CA THR A 413 -1.73 -4.49 -1.25
C THR A 413 -0.69 -3.39 -1.25
N ILE A 414 0.60 -3.74 -1.23
CA ILE A 414 1.66 -2.73 -1.16
C ILE A 414 1.58 -1.78 -2.37
N MET A 415 1.22 -2.28 -3.54
CA MET A 415 1.04 -1.46 -4.74
C MET A 415 -0.10 -0.46 -4.58
N SER A 416 -1.28 -0.93 -4.15
CA SER A 416 -2.41 -0.02 -3.93
C SER A 416 -2.16 0.92 -2.74
N HIS A 417 -1.40 0.51 -1.73
CA HIS A 417 -0.98 1.40 -0.64
C HIS A 417 -0.09 2.55 -1.15
N LEU A 418 0.96 2.25 -1.92
CA LEU A 418 1.87 3.25 -2.48
C LEU A 418 1.15 4.20 -3.45
N TYR A 419 0.19 3.68 -4.21
CA TYR A 419 -0.69 4.50 -5.05
C TYR A 419 -1.60 5.39 -4.19
N LEU A 420 -2.37 4.83 -3.25
CA LEU A 420 -3.31 5.58 -2.42
C LEU A 420 -2.61 6.64 -1.56
N ARG A 421 -1.41 6.35 -1.04
CA ARG A 421 -0.69 7.26 -0.14
C ARG A 421 0.13 8.31 -0.87
N TYR A 422 0.74 7.97 -2.01
CA TYR A 422 1.73 8.84 -2.68
C TYR A 422 1.50 9.05 -4.18
N HIS A 423 0.43 8.51 -4.76
CA HIS A 423 0.18 8.47 -6.21
C HIS A 423 1.31 7.77 -6.98
N THR A 424 1.99 6.81 -6.35
CA THR A 424 3.12 6.05 -6.93
C THR A 424 2.66 5.25 -8.14
N LEU A 425 3.46 5.24 -9.20
CA LEU A 425 3.36 4.26 -10.28
C LEU A 425 3.89 2.92 -9.79
N ALA A 426 3.00 2.11 -9.21
CA ALA A 426 3.35 0.86 -8.56
C ALA A 426 3.04 -0.34 -9.47
N TYR A 427 4.01 -1.23 -9.65
CA TYR A 427 3.94 -2.38 -10.55
C TYR A 427 4.33 -3.65 -9.79
N ASN A 428 3.53 -4.71 -9.92
CA ASN A 428 4.03 -6.04 -9.62
C ASN A 428 4.64 -6.67 -10.87
N CYS A 429 5.58 -7.58 -10.69
CA CYS A 429 5.93 -8.53 -11.73
C CYS A 429 5.96 -9.95 -11.18
N GLU A 430 5.56 -10.90 -12.01
CA GLU A 430 5.75 -12.33 -11.82
C GLU A 430 6.89 -12.76 -12.75
N ALA A 431 7.87 -13.51 -12.23
CA ALA A 431 9.08 -13.81 -12.97
C ALA A 431 9.70 -15.18 -12.73
N ALA A 432 9.98 -15.91 -13.81
CA ALA A 432 10.75 -17.15 -13.75
C ALA A 432 12.27 -16.93 -13.80
N PHE A 433 12.72 -15.84 -14.44
CA PHE A 433 14.13 -15.66 -14.80
C PHE A 433 14.69 -14.29 -14.41
N ASP A 434 15.92 -14.27 -13.93
CA ASP A 434 16.59 -13.03 -13.50
C ASP A 434 16.70 -11.98 -14.60
N PHE A 435 17.08 -12.42 -15.81
CA PHE A 435 17.26 -11.52 -16.94
C PHE A 435 15.94 -10.86 -17.36
N ALA A 436 14.80 -11.54 -17.18
CA ALA A 436 13.48 -11.00 -17.50
C ALA A 436 13.09 -9.88 -16.51
N VAL A 437 13.38 -10.05 -15.22
CA VAL A 437 13.22 -8.98 -14.23
C VAL A 437 14.14 -7.80 -14.56
N VAL A 438 15.42 -8.07 -14.84
CA VAL A 438 16.39 -7.02 -15.18
C VAL A 438 15.96 -6.26 -16.44
N ALA A 439 15.47 -6.94 -17.49
CA ALA A 439 14.99 -6.28 -18.71
C ALA A 439 13.84 -5.29 -18.41
N ARG A 440 12.85 -5.71 -17.63
CA ARG A 440 11.72 -4.87 -17.20
C ARG A 440 12.17 -3.70 -16.33
N ALA A 441 12.97 -3.97 -15.30
CA ALA A 441 13.48 -2.95 -14.38
C ALA A 441 14.35 -1.91 -15.10
N ARG A 442 15.17 -2.33 -16.06
CA ARG A 442 15.94 -1.43 -16.94
C ARG A 442 15.03 -0.52 -17.73
N ARG A 443 13.98 -1.06 -18.37
CA ARG A 443 13.02 -0.24 -19.11
C ARG A 443 12.31 0.75 -18.19
N LEU A 444 11.89 0.32 -17.00
CA LEU A 444 11.29 1.23 -16.01
C LEU A 444 12.24 2.37 -15.60
N LEU A 445 13.54 2.09 -15.45
CA LEU A 445 14.55 3.11 -15.15
C LEU A 445 14.77 4.07 -16.32
N GLU A 446 14.84 3.57 -17.55
CA GLU A 446 14.95 4.40 -18.76
C GLU A 446 13.74 5.34 -18.91
N ILE A 447 12.53 4.82 -18.68
CA ILE A 447 11.28 5.59 -18.64
C ILE A 447 11.36 6.73 -17.63
N GLY A 448 11.99 6.51 -16.47
CA GLY A 448 12.24 7.54 -15.47
C GLY A 448 13.22 8.64 -15.91
N THR A 449 13.85 8.52 -17.08
CA THR A 449 14.72 9.55 -17.68
C THR A 449 14.11 10.23 -18.91
N GLU A 450 12.97 9.73 -19.39
CA GLU A 450 12.28 10.18 -20.60
C GLU A 450 11.20 11.23 -20.28
N THR A 451 10.80 12.01 -21.30
CA THR A 451 9.62 12.88 -21.24
C THR A 451 8.46 12.22 -21.96
N TRP A 452 7.37 11.98 -21.24
CA TRP A 452 6.19 11.28 -21.76
C TRP A 452 5.16 12.23 -22.35
N ARG A 453 4.26 11.70 -23.20
CA ARG A 453 3.29 12.43 -24.03
C ARG A 453 2.58 13.62 -23.37
N ASN A 454 2.21 13.51 -22.09
CA ASN A 454 1.46 14.54 -21.35
C ASN A 454 2.28 15.22 -20.24
N GLU A 455 3.60 15.09 -20.26
CA GLU A 455 4.49 15.60 -19.22
C GLU A 455 5.45 16.66 -19.78
N PHE A 456 5.63 17.74 -19.01
CA PHE A 456 6.49 18.86 -19.36
C PHE A 456 7.96 18.62 -18.98
N TYR A 457 8.20 17.63 -18.12
CA TYR A 457 9.52 17.36 -17.56
C TYR A 457 9.84 15.86 -17.65
N PRO A 458 11.12 15.51 -17.88
CA PRO A 458 11.59 14.14 -17.75
C PRO A 458 11.21 13.50 -16.41
N GLY A 459 11.01 12.19 -16.39
CA GLY A 459 10.64 11.43 -15.20
C GLY A 459 9.33 10.67 -15.34
N TYR A 460 9.03 9.87 -14.31
CA TYR A 460 7.82 9.04 -14.26
C TYR A 460 6.53 9.87 -14.45
N PRO A 461 5.63 9.48 -15.38
CA PRO A 461 4.42 10.24 -15.73
C PRO A 461 3.28 10.06 -14.73
N GLY A 462 3.51 10.53 -13.49
CA GLY A 462 2.55 10.48 -12.38
C GLY A 462 2.07 11.86 -11.92
N ARG A 463 2.30 12.93 -12.70
CA ARG A 463 2.08 14.32 -12.23
C ARG A 463 0.69 14.84 -12.53
N GLN A 464 -0.04 14.18 -13.42
CA GLN A 464 -1.45 14.43 -13.66
C GLN A 464 -2.28 13.62 -12.65
N LEU A 465 -3.04 14.29 -11.78
CA LEU A 465 -3.76 13.63 -10.67
C LEU A 465 -5.24 13.41 -10.95
N GLY A 466 -5.81 14.21 -11.84
CA GLY A 466 -7.20 14.10 -12.23
C GLY A 466 -7.44 14.86 -13.52
N ARG A 467 -8.31 14.34 -14.39
CA ARG A 467 -8.69 14.99 -15.64
C ARG A 467 -10.17 14.80 -15.90
N TRP A 468 -10.82 15.87 -16.31
CA TRP A 468 -12.20 15.84 -16.78
C TRP A 468 -12.36 16.79 -17.98
N GLY A 469 -12.85 16.26 -19.09
CA GLY A 469 -12.94 17.01 -20.35
C GLY A 469 -11.58 17.57 -20.78
N SER A 470 -11.50 18.88 -20.97
CA SER A 470 -10.26 19.60 -21.33
C SER A 470 -9.43 20.04 -20.12
N THR A 471 -9.92 19.87 -18.88
CA THR A 471 -9.27 20.39 -17.67
C THR A 471 -8.62 19.26 -16.89
N SER A 472 -7.45 19.52 -16.31
CA SER A 472 -6.79 18.58 -15.42
C SER A 472 -6.07 19.29 -14.27
N ILE A 473 -5.99 18.61 -13.13
CA ILE A 473 -5.17 19.01 -11.99
C ILE A 473 -3.84 18.26 -12.06
N ALA A 474 -2.75 19.01 -11.91
CA ALA A 474 -1.40 18.52 -12.00
C ALA A 474 -0.51 19.05 -10.85
N ALA A 475 0.58 18.34 -10.60
CA ALA A 475 1.58 18.75 -9.63
C ALA A 475 2.40 19.95 -10.11
N TRP A 476 2.77 20.82 -9.18
CA TRP A 476 3.56 22.02 -9.39
C TRP A 476 5.02 21.86 -8.93
N GLY A 477 5.95 22.53 -9.62
CA GLY A 477 7.34 22.67 -9.19
C GLY A 477 8.33 22.67 -10.34
N ASP A 478 9.37 23.49 -10.21
CA ASP A 478 10.58 23.54 -11.06
C ASP A 478 11.51 22.34 -10.84
N THR A 479 11.55 21.79 -9.62
CA THR A 479 12.33 20.57 -9.29
C THR A 479 11.48 19.32 -9.16
N ALA A 480 12.09 18.14 -9.35
CA ALA A 480 11.40 16.85 -9.21
C ALA A 480 10.88 16.64 -7.78
N LYS A 481 11.65 17.08 -6.77
CA LYS A 481 11.26 17.03 -5.36
C LYS A 481 10.03 17.91 -5.05
N LYS A 482 9.98 19.15 -5.57
CA LYS A 482 8.80 20.02 -5.41
C LYS A 482 7.57 19.42 -6.08
N ARG A 483 7.72 18.90 -7.31
CA ARG A 483 6.65 18.19 -8.03
C ARG A 483 6.14 16.97 -7.26
N ARG A 484 7.04 16.17 -6.67
CA ARG A 484 6.67 15.02 -5.82
C ARG A 484 5.86 15.47 -4.61
N LYS A 485 6.31 16.52 -3.90
CA LYS A 485 5.63 17.05 -2.71
C LYS A 485 4.23 17.58 -3.05
N SER A 486 4.11 18.35 -4.14
CA SER A 486 2.83 18.82 -4.67
C SER A 486 1.92 17.64 -5.08
N ARG A 487 2.44 16.66 -5.82
CA ARG A 487 1.71 15.44 -6.22
C ARG A 487 1.14 14.70 -5.02
N VAL A 488 1.97 14.38 -4.02
CA VAL A 488 1.54 13.61 -2.84
C VAL A 488 0.46 14.36 -2.06
N GLU A 489 0.62 15.67 -1.85
CA GLU A 489 -0.41 16.47 -1.17
C GLU A 489 -1.72 16.50 -1.96
N LEU A 490 -1.67 16.83 -3.25
CA LEU A 490 -2.86 16.94 -4.09
C LEU A 490 -3.61 15.62 -4.15
N TRP A 491 -2.89 14.51 -4.29
CA TRP A 491 -3.48 13.18 -4.36
C TRP A 491 -4.28 12.83 -3.09
N ARG A 492 -3.68 13.07 -1.92
CA ARG A 492 -4.32 12.83 -0.62
C ARG A 492 -5.53 13.75 -0.37
N LYS A 493 -5.63 14.85 -1.11
CA LYS A 493 -6.74 15.81 -1.04
C LYS A 493 -7.67 15.74 -2.25
N MET A 494 -7.56 14.73 -3.12
CA MET A 494 -8.34 14.70 -4.36
C MET A 494 -9.86 14.66 -4.12
N ASN A 495 -10.32 14.05 -3.02
CA ASN A 495 -11.74 14.01 -2.65
C ASN A 495 -12.36 15.39 -2.34
N GLN A 496 -11.54 16.40 -1.96
CA GLN A 496 -12.03 17.77 -1.71
C GLN A 496 -11.81 18.70 -2.92
N ILE A 497 -11.05 18.28 -3.93
CA ILE A 497 -10.72 19.09 -5.10
C ILE A 497 -11.77 18.84 -6.19
N HIS A 498 -12.41 19.93 -6.59
CA HIS A 498 -13.58 19.95 -7.45
C HIS A 498 -13.28 20.84 -8.66
N PHE A 499 -13.15 20.26 -9.85
CA PHE A 499 -12.68 20.98 -11.03
C PHE A 499 -13.38 20.55 -12.32
N SER A 500 -13.56 21.49 -13.25
CA SER A 500 -14.11 21.21 -14.58
C SER A 500 -13.80 22.36 -15.55
N SER A 501 -14.07 22.13 -16.83
CA SER A 501 -14.20 23.23 -17.81
C SER A 501 -15.58 23.88 -17.66
N ILE A 502 -15.64 25.21 -17.57
CA ILE A 502 -16.87 26.00 -17.56
C ILE A 502 -17.42 26.18 -18.98
N THR A 503 -16.51 26.46 -19.91
CA THR A 503 -16.83 26.57 -21.33
C THR A 503 -15.67 26.05 -22.16
N ASN A 504 -16.00 25.35 -23.24
CA ASN A 504 -15.04 24.71 -24.15
C ASN A 504 -15.62 24.72 -25.57
N VAL A 505 -16.00 25.92 -26.04
CA VAL A 505 -16.67 26.09 -27.33
C VAL A 505 -15.62 26.13 -28.44
N ARG A 506 -15.82 25.26 -29.43
CA ARG A 506 -14.95 25.06 -30.59
C ARG A 506 -15.85 25.11 -31.82
N SER A 507 -16.23 26.31 -32.24
CA SER A 507 -17.15 26.49 -33.36
C SER A 507 -16.39 26.91 -34.63
N PRO A 508 -16.75 26.38 -35.81
CA PRO A 508 -16.29 26.86 -37.12
C PRO A 508 -16.46 28.36 -37.35
N GLY A 509 -17.46 28.99 -36.71
CA GLY A 509 -17.74 30.42 -36.85
C GLY A 509 -17.03 31.34 -35.84
N LEU A 510 -16.19 30.81 -34.95
CA LEU A 510 -15.45 31.64 -33.98
C LEU A 510 -14.05 31.96 -34.50
N ALA A 511 -13.75 33.25 -34.66
CA ALA A 511 -12.39 33.74 -34.94
C ALA A 511 -11.42 33.45 -33.77
N ASP A 512 -11.94 33.37 -32.54
CA ASP A 512 -11.20 33.14 -31.32
C ASP A 512 -11.81 31.99 -30.50
N HIS A 513 -11.02 30.94 -30.27
CA HIS A 513 -11.45 29.84 -29.42
C HIS A 513 -11.13 30.14 -27.96
N LYS A 514 -12.07 29.81 -27.07
CA LYS A 514 -12.01 30.19 -25.66
C LYS A 514 -12.18 28.96 -24.77
N ILE A 515 -11.32 28.83 -23.77
CA ILE A 515 -11.49 27.83 -22.71
C ILE A 515 -11.38 28.54 -21.36
N LEU A 516 -12.38 28.33 -20.51
CA LEU A 516 -12.36 28.71 -19.10
C LEU A 516 -12.51 27.46 -18.24
N SER A 517 -11.62 27.30 -17.28
CA SER A 517 -11.61 26.19 -16.33
C SER A 517 -11.64 26.73 -14.91
N ILE A 518 -12.23 25.95 -14.01
CA ILE A 518 -12.41 26.29 -12.60
C ILE A 518 -11.95 25.13 -11.72
N CYS A 519 -11.39 25.45 -10.57
CA CYS A 519 -11.00 24.50 -9.55
C CYS A 519 -11.26 25.08 -8.16
N ALA A 520 -12.16 24.45 -7.41
CA ALA A 520 -12.26 24.62 -5.98
C ALA A 520 -11.37 23.58 -5.28
N THR A 521 -10.52 24.01 -4.34
CA THR A 521 -9.56 23.12 -3.66
C THR A 521 -10.07 22.61 -2.31
N THR A 522 -11.24 23.07 -1.87
CA THR A 522 -11.93 22.61 -0.66
C THR A 522 -13.41 22.40 -0.97
N THR A 523 -14.07 21.56 -0.18
CA THR A 523 -15.51 21.30 -0.31
C THR A 523 -16.31 22.58 -0.03
N ALA A 524 -15.94 23.32 1.01
CA ALA A 524 -16.58 24.60 1.35
C ALA A 524 -16.48 25.64 0.22
N ALA A 525 -15.34 25.74 -0.48
CA ALA A 525 -15.21 26.62 -1.62
C ALA A 525 -16.01 26.12 -2.83
N SER A 526 -16.10 24.80 -3.02
CA SER A 526 -16.91 24.20 -4.07
C SER A 526 -18.39 24.50 -3.85
N GLU A 527 -18.93 24.21 -2.67
CA GLU A 527 -20.32 24.50 -2.30
C GLU A 527 -20.65 25.99 -2.45
N LYS A 528 -19.75 26.86 -1.95
CA LYS A 528 -19.97 28.32 -1.96
C LYS A 528 -19.92 28.93 -3.36
N TRP A 529 -18.93 28.56 -4.17
CA TRP A 529 -18.62 29.28 -5.40
C TRP A 529 -19.04 28.55 -6.67
N ILE A 530 -18.99 27.22 -6.66
CA ILE A 530 -19.43 26.38 -7.79
C ILE A 530 -20.92 26.06 -7.67
N GLY A 531 -21.43 25.79 -6.46
CA GLY A 531 -22.85 25.51 -6.22
C GLY A 531 -23.37 24.36 -7.08
N TYR A 532 -24.57 24.49 -7.65
CA TYR A 532 -25.13 23.46 -8.56
C TYR A 532 -24.48 23.42 -9.95
N GLY A 533 -23.48 24.28 -10.22
CA GLY A 533 -22.73 24.28 -11.48
C GLY A 533 -23.50 24.85 -12.68
N THR A 534 -24.62 25.54 -12.45
CA THR A 534 -25.38 26.24 -13.49
C THR A 534 -24.72 27.56 -13.87
N LYS A 535 -25.03 28.09 -15.07
CA LYS A 535 -24.56 29.42 -15.50
C LYS A 535 -24.94 30.50 -14.49
N ALA A 536 -26.20 30.52 -14.05
CA ALA A 536 -26.71 31.54 -13.14
C ALA A 536 -25.96 31.52 -11.80
N ASP A 537 -25.79 30.33 -11.22
CA ASP A 537 -25.09 30.18 -9.93
C ASP A 537 -23.63 30.61 -10.03
N ILE A 538 -22.91 30.10 -11.03
CA ILE A 538 -21.48 30.40 -11.23
C ILE A 538 -21.29 31.91 -11.38
N MET A 539 -22.07 32.57 -12.25
CA MET A 539 -21.92 34.00 -12.47
C MET A 539 -22.29 34.83 -11.23
N ALA A 540 -23.41 34.52 -10.57
CA ALA A 540 -23.85 35.23 -9.37
C ALA A 540 -22.86 35.07 -8.20
N ASN A 541 -22.23 33.91 -8.08
CA ASN A 541 -21.24 33.65 -7.04
C ASN A 541 -19.90 34.31 -7.35
N LEU A 542 -19.41 34.22 -8.59
CA LEU A 542 -18.17 34.85 -9.00
C LEU A 542 -18.22 36.38 -8.90
N ALA A 543 -19.38 37.00 -9.12
CA ALA A 543 -19.58 38.44 -8.93
C ALA A 543 -19.31 38.92 -7.50
N LYS A 544 -19.44 38.03 -6.51
CA LYS A 544 -19.21 38.32 -5.08
C LYS A 544 -17.75 38.06 -4.66
N HIS A 545 -16.89 37.60 -5.57
CA HIS A 545 -15.54 37.15 -5.23
C HIS A 545 -14.51 38.28 -5.40
N ASN A 546 -13.95 38.77 -4.30
CA ASN A 546 -13.05 39.94 -4.25
C ASN A 546 -11.75 39.83 -5.09
N ARG A 547 -11.22 38.63 -5.27
CA ARG A 547 -9.96 38.39 -5.98
C ARG A 547 -10.11 38.20 -7.49
N ILE A 548 -11.27 37.73 -7.92
CA ILE A 548 -11.52 37.33 -9.31
C ILE A 548 -11.97 38.57 -10.08
N LYS A 549 -11.37 38.83 -11.23
CA LYS A 549 -11.77 39.93 -12.09
C LYS A 549 -13.06 39.57 -12.82
N PHE A 550 -14.20 39.73 -12.14
CA PHE A 550 -15.51 39.29 -12.62
C PHE A 550 -15.88 39.88 -13.98
N ASP A 551 -15.68 41.19 -14.20
CA ASP A 551 -16.01 41.85 -15.47
C ASP A 551 -15.32 41.18 -16.67
N TYR A 552 -14.07 40.74 -16.48
CA TYR A 552 -13.37 39.97 -17.51
C TYR A 552 -14.01 38.60 -17.73
N ILE A 553 -14.37 37.88 -16.65
CA ILE A 553 -14.98 36.55 -16.77
C ILE A 553 -16.34 36.64 -17.46
N GLU A 554 -17.16 37.62 -17.09
CA GLU A 554 -18.46 37.88 -17.71
C GLU A 554 -18.34 38.16 -19.20
N ASP A 555 -17.41 39.02 -19.59
CA ASP A 555 -17.13 39.28 -21.00
C ASP A 555 -16.56 38.06 -21.73
N PHE A 556 -15.66 37.33 -21.09
CA PHE A 556 -15.02 36.14 -21.67
C PHE A 556 -16.05 35.08 -22.09
N VAL A 557 -17.08 34.86 -21.26
CA VAL A 557 -18.14 33.86 -21.51
C VAL A 557 -19.38 34.43 -22.21
N ARG A 558 -19.38 35.72 -22.60
CA ARG A 558 -20.50 36.37 -23.28
C ARG A 558 -20.85 35.61 -24.56
N GLY A 559 -22.14 35.28 -24.71
CA GLY A 559 -22.64 34.50 -25.86
C GLY A 559 -22.23 33.02 -25.88
N LEU A 560 -21.52 32.52 -24.86
CA LEU A 560 -21.12 31.11 -24.78
C LEU A 560 -22.05 30.30 -23.87
N PRO A 561 -22.24 29.00 -24.16
CA PRO A 561 -22.73 28.05 -23.17
C PRO A 561 -21.74 27.97 -22.00
N VAL A 562 -22.32 28.06 -20.80
CA VAL A 562 -21.62 28.01 -19.52
C VAL A 562 -22.30 26.94 -18.70
N SER A 563 -21.60 25.84 -18.43
CA SER A 563 -22.06 24.83 -17.49
C SER A 563 -20.89 23.99 -17.04
N ILE A 564 -20.91 23.61 -15.77
CA ILE A 564 -20.00 22.57 -15.30
C ILE A 564 -20.67 21.24 -15.60
N ARG A 565 -20.10 20.48 -16.55
CA ARG A 565 -20.41 19.06 -16.66
C ARG A 565 -19.63 18.33 -15.58
N THR A 566 -20.37 17.66 -14.73
CA THR A 566 -19.90 17.05 -13.49
C THR A 566 -18.89 15.94 -13.76
N PRO A 567 -17.67 15.99 -13.22
CA PRO A 567 -16.90 14.78 -12.97
C PRO A 567 -17.67 13.83 -12.03
N PRO A 568 -17.41 12.51 -12.05
CA PRO A 568 -18.14 11.55 -11.20
C PRO A 568 -18.11 11.84 -9.69
N HIS A 569 -17.17 12.66 -9.18
CA HIS A 569 -17.11 13.00 -7.76
C HIS A 569 -18.29 13.87 -7.28
N TYR A 570 -18.84 14.80 -8.08
CA TYR A 570 -20.02 15.54 -7.57
C TYR A 570 -21.32 14.72 -7.69
N SER A 571 -21.40 13.73 -8.58
CA SER A 571 -22.55 12.79 -8.58
C SER A 571 -22.58 11.89 -7.35
N LEU A 572 -21.46 11.79 -6.62
CA LEU A 572 -21.35 11.08 -5.34
C LEU A 572 -21.49 12.02 -4.12
N GLY A 573 -21.66 13.34 -4.36
CA GLY A 573 -21.70 14.38 -3.33
C GLY A 573 -20.34 14.94 -2.92
N TYR A 574 -20.34 16.13 -2.30
CA TYR A 574 -19.14 16.89 -1.92
C TYR A 574 -18.22 16.20 -0.90
N LYS A 575 -18.68 15.12 -0.24
CA LYS A 575 -17.98 14.39 0.82
C LYS A 575 -18.04 12.88 0.61
N SER A 576 -17.74 12.43 -0.61
CA SER A 576 -17.78 11.01 -1.00
C SER A 576 -16.61 10.16 -0.45
N GLY A 577 -15.71 10.75 0.35
CA GLY A 577 -14.60 10.07 1.00
C GLY A 577 -13.96 10.92 2.10
N GLU A 578 -12.76 10.54 2.56
CA GLU A 578 -12.01 11.34 3.54
C GLU A 578 -11.67 12.73 2.98
N VAL A 579 -12.05 13.76 3.73
CA VAL A 579 -11.87 15.17 3.38
C VAL A 579 -11.31 15.90 4.59
N THR A 580 -10.27 16.72 4.39
CA THR A 580 -9.66 17.53 5.44
C THR A 580 -10.03 19.00 5.37
N ASP A 581 -10.41 19.47 4.18
CA ASP A 581 -10.55 20.89 3.80
C ASP A 581 -9.34 21.79 4.11
N ALA A 582 -8.19 21.19 4.46
CA ALA A 582 -6.96 21.94 4.67
C ALA A 582 -6.47 22.56 3.34
N PRO A 583 -6.05 23.83 3.31
CA PRO A 583 -5.58 24.48 2.09
C PRO A 583 -4.38 23.77 1.46
N ILE A 584 -4.22 23.88 0.14
CA ILE A 584 -3.07 23.34 -0.59
C ILE A 584 -1.83 24.19 -0.29
N GLN A 585 -0.75 23.55 0.20
CA GLN A 585 0.46 24.24 0.66
C GLN A 585 1.60 24.20 -0.36
N ASN A 586 1.69 23.14 -1.17
CA ASN A 586 2.86 22.88 -2.01
C ASN A 586 2.67 23.27 -3.49
N GLY A 587 1.75 24.21 -3.76
CA GLY A 587 1.43 24.65 -5.11
C GLY A 587 0.59 23.62 -5.88
N MET A 588 0.02 24.07 -6.99
CA MET A 588 -0.81 23.26 -7.88
C MET A 588 -0.66 23.76 -9.31
N ALA A 589 -0.88 22.90 -10.28
CA ALA A 589 -1.02 23.29 -11.66
C ALA A 589 -2.39 22.91 -12.23
N MET A 590 -2.94 23.76 -13.09
CA MET A 590 -4.12 23.45 -13.89
C MET A 590 -3.70 23.31 -15.34
N ARG A 591 -3.97 22.15 -15.95
CA ARG A 591 -3.67 21.88 -17.36
C ARG A 591 -4.93 22.00 -18.21
N VAL A 592 -4.82 22.69 -19.33
CA VAL A 592 -5.85 22.81 -20.36
C VAL A 592 -5.41 22.07 -21.62
N PHE A 593 -6.22 21.13 -22.08
CA PHE A 593 -5.97 20.27 -23.24
C PHE A 593 -6.74 20.75 -24.46
N ILE A 594 -5.99 21.12 -25.49
CA ILE A 594 -6.49 21.60 -26.79
C ILE A 594 -6.14 20.52 -27.83
N PRO A 595 -7.11 20.05 -28.65
CA PRO A 595 -6.89 18.95 -29.57
C PRO A 595 -6.02 19.33 -30.78
N TYR A 596 -5.71 20.62 -30.94
CA TYR A 596 -4.94 21.16 -32.05
C TYR A 596 -3.47 21.32 -31.66
N ALA A 597 -2.57 20.62 -32.34
CA ALA A 597 -1.13 20.78 -32.14
C ALA A 597 -0.61 22.18 -32.50
N GLY A 598 -1.25 22.83 -33.48
CA GLY A 598 -0.93 24.18 -33.95
C GLY A 598 -1.69 25.32 -33.25
N ALA A 599 -2.25 25.09 -32.06
CA ALA A 599 -2.99 26.14 -31.35
C ALA A 599 -2.06 27.29 -30.93
N GLU A 600 -2.27 28.49 -31.46
CA GLU A 600 -1.58 29.70 -31.07
C GLU A 600 -2.27 30.30 -29.83
N ILE A 601 -1.58 30.30 -28.70
CA ILE A 601 -2.10 30.83 -27.43
C ILE A 601 -1.67 32.29 -27.32
N TYR A 602 -2.63 33.22 -27.22
CA TYR A 602 -2.35 34.66 -27.26
C TYR A 602 -2.95 35.46 -26.08
N ASP A 603 -3.84 34.87 -25.29
CA ASP A 603 -4.36 35.47 -24.03
C ASP A 603 -4.44 34.36 -23.00
N THR A 604 -3.75 34.51 -21.87
CA THR A 604 -3.65 33.53 -20.79
C THR A 604 -3.80 34.23 -19.46
N ARG A 605 -4.72 33.74 -18.62
CA ARG A 605 -5.04 34.39 -17.35
C ARG A 605 -5.29 33.42 -16.23
N ILE A 606 -4.96 33.86 -15.02
CA ILE A 606 -5.33 33.23 -13.75
C ILE A 606 -6.25 34.21 -13.01
N ASP A 607 -7.45 33.74 -12.66
CA ASP A 607 -8.49 34.52 -11.97
C ASP A 607 -8.88 35.85 -12.66
N GLY A 608 -8.72 35.87 -13.98
CA GLY A 608 -9.00 37.02 -14.85
C GLY A 608 -7.85 38.01 -15.03
N HIS A 609 -6.72 37.77 -14.37
CA HIS A 609 -5.50 38.58 -14.49
C HIS A 609 -4.52 37.96 -15.49
N PRO A 610 -3.92 38.75 -16.41
CA PRO A 610 -2.91 38.25 -17.34
C PRO A 610 -1.75 37.57 -16.63
N VAL A 611 -1.25 36.49 -17.21
CA VAL A 611 -0.04 35.82 -16.73
C VAL A 611 0.94 35.61 -17.86
N GLU A 612 2.21 35.80 -17.53
CA GLU A 612 3.33 35.59 -18.45
C GLU A 612 3.77 34.12 -18.50
N ARG A 613 4.62 33.81 -19.47
CA ARG A 613 5.24 32.49 -19.54
C ARG A 613 6.19 32.28 -18.37
N SER A 614 6.00 31.20 -17.63
CA SER A 614 6.81 30.88 -16.45
C SER A 614 6.61 29.43 -16.00
N GLU A 615 7.72 28.75 -15.71
CA GLU A 615 7.73 27.38 -15.16
C GLU A 615 7.23 27.29 -13.72
N VAL A 616 7.17 28.43 -13.00
CA VAL A 616 6.87 28.48 -11.56
C VAL A 616 5.64 29.31 -11.21
N ASP A 617 5.35 30.40 -11.93
CA ASP A 617 4.26 31.33 -11.60
C ASP A 617 3.78 32.01 -12.88
N GLY A 618 2.82 31.38 -13.55
CA GLY A 618 2.40 31.76 -14.90
C GLY A 618 1.98 30.54 -15.71
N TYR A 619 2.36 30.46 -16.99
CA TYR A 619 2.03 29.31 -17.82
C TYR A 619 3.18 28.78 -18.67
N ILE A 620 3.09 27.50 -19.05
CA ILE A 620 3.96 26.85 -20.03
C ILE A 620 3.11 26.06 -21.03
N VAL A 621 3.67 25.80 -22.22
CA VAL A 621 2.98 25.15 -23.33
C VAL A 621 3.79 23.98 -23.85
N GLN A 622 3.13 22.84 -24.03
CA GLN A 622 3.68 21.65 -24.68
C GLN A 622 2.85 21.31 -25.92
N ARG A 623 3.53 20.90 -27.00
CA ARG A 623 2.90 20.53 -28.27
C ARG A 623 3.19 19.07 -28.63
N GLY A 624 2.25 18.45 -29.33
CA GLY A 624 2.30 17.07 -29.82
C GLY A 624 1.68 16.07 -28.84
N PRO A 625 0.60 15.33 -29.20
CA PRO A 625 -0.22 15.39 -30.42
C PRO A 625 -1.32 16.46 -30.44
N GLY A 626 -1.51 17.19 -29.34
CA GLY A 626 -2.35 18.39 -29.25
C GLY A 626 -1.53 19.55 -28.66
N THR A 627 -2.19 20.54 -28.07
CA THR A 627 -1.53 21.57 -27.26
C THR A 627 -1.99 21.46 -25.81
N ILE A 628 -1.05 21.36 -24.88
CA ILE A 628 -1.32 21.33 -23.44
C ILE A 628 -0.75 22.63 -22.86
N VAL A 629 -1.61 23.42 -22.23
CA VAL A 629 -1.22 24.64 -21.51
C VAL A 629 -1.28 24.36 -20.01
N GLN A 630 -0.16 24.45 -19.30
CA GLN A 630 -0.10 24.29 -17.86
C GLN A 630 0.02 25.64 -17.19
N PHE A 631 -0.96 26.01 -16.37
CA PHE A 631 -0.94 27.17 -15.49
C PHE A 631 -0.34 26.74 -14.15
N ASN A 632 0.78 27.35 -13.78
CA ASN A 632 1.52 27.08 -12.56
C ASN A 632 1.09 28.07 -11.47
N ILE A 633 0.52 27.54 -10.38
CA ILE A 633 0.07 28.33 -9.23
C ILE A 633 0.98 27.97 -8.04
N PRO A 634 1.94 28.82 -7.68
CA PRO A 634 2.93 28.50 -6.65
C PRO A 634 2.31 28.42 -5.25
N PRO A 635 3.05 27.87 -4.26
CA PRO A 635 2.70 27.96 -2.85
C PRO A 635 2.26 29.38 -2.45
N LYS A 636 1.28 29.48 -1.54
CA LYS A 636 0.65 30.73 -1.09
C LYS A 636 -0.25 31.45 -2.12
N LYS A 637 -0.20 31.09 -3.41
CA LYS A 637 -1.12 31.59 -4.45
C LYS A 637 -2.25 30.61 -4.78
N VAL A 638 -2.22 29.39 -4.24
CA VAL A 638 -3.35 28.46 -4.36
C VAL A 638 -4.44 28.87 -3.38
N HIS A 639 -5.54 29.39 -3.90
CA HIS A 639 -6.69 29.80 -3.11
C HIS A 639 -7.80 28.74 -3.11
N GLY A 640 -8.80 28.90 -2.25
CA GLY A 640 -9.95 27.97 -2.19
C GLY A 640 -10.68 27.82 -3.53
N LEU A 641 -10.65 28.83 -4.38
CA LEU A 641 -11.14 28.82 -5.76
C LEU A 641 -10.08 29.42 -6.67
N ASN A 642 -9.83 28.79 -7.83
CA ASN A 642 -8.92 29.28 -8.85
C ASN A 642 -9.56 29.07 -10.24
N LEU A 643 -9.43 30.06 -11.12
CA LEU A 643 -9.84 29.97 -12.51
C LEU A 643 -8.63 30.15 -13.42
N VAL A 644 -8.63 29.40 -14.52
CA VAL A 644 -7.67 29.62 -15.61
C VAL A 644 -8.44 29.79 -16.90
N SER A 645 -8.04 30.79 -17.68
CA SER A 645 -8.67 31.06 -18.98
C SER A 645 -7.62 31.26 -20.04
N LEU A 646 -7.91 30.80 -21.25
CA LEU A 646 -7.10 31.10 -22.41
C LEU A 646 -7.93 31.36 -23.66
N LYS A 647 -7.36 32.16 -24.56
CA LYS A 647 -7.79 32.27 -25.94
C LYS A 647 -6.74 31.72 -26.87
N TYR A 648 -7.19 31.05 -27.93
CA TYR A 648 -6.30 30.51 -28.94
C TYR A 648 -6.88 30.59 -30.35
N LYS A 649 -5.99 30.61 -31.34
CA LYS A 649 -6.30 30.49 -32.77
C LYS A 649 -5.75 29.19 -33.31
N VAL A 650 -6.35 28.70 -34.39
CA VAL A 650 -5.84 27.57 -35.17
C VAL A 650 -5.92 27.91 -36.64
N ALA A 651 -4.88 27.57 -37.40
CA ALA A 651 -4.83 27.85 -38.83
C ALA A 651 -5.92 27.10 -39.61
N ARG A 652 -6.24 25.87 -39.17
CA ARG A 652 -7.29 25.03 -39.78
C ARG A 652 -8.01 24.25 -38.69
N LEU A 653 -9.34 24.34 -38.71
CA LEU A 653 -10.18 23.51 -37.87
C LEU A 653 -10.26 22.08 -38.40
N HIS A 654 -10.38 21.12 -37.49
CA HIS A 654 -10.73 19.77 -37.88
C HIS A 654 -12.19 19.79 -38.34
N ARG A 655 -12.43 19.26 -39.54
CA ARG A 655 -13.79 19.07 -40.07
C ARG A 655 -14.59 18.22 -39.09
N GLN A 656 -15.84 18.59 -38.85
CA GLN A 656 -16.76 17.86 -37.99
C GLN A 656 -17.97 17.44 -38.82
N GLY A 657 -18.45 16.21 -38.61
CA GLY A 657 -19.65 15.72 -39.28
C GLY A 657 -19.41 15.28 -40.72
N PHE A 658 -20.53 15.03 -41.39
CA PHE A 658 -20.64 14.67 -42.79
C PHE A 658 -21.44 15.78 -43.46
N ASP A 659 -20.84 16.47 -44.43
CA ASP A 659 -21.45 17.61 -45.10
C ASP A 659 -22.17 17.13 -46.36
N GLN A 660 -23.50 17.25 -46.39
CA GLN A 660 -24.31 16.70 -47.49
C GLN A 660 -23.83 17.17 -48.87
N ASP A 661 -23.43 18.44 -49.00
CA ASP A 661 -23.06 19.05 -50.28
C ASP A 661 -21.63 18.71 -50.74
N SER A 662 -20.75 18.25 -49.84
CA SER A 662 -19.33 18.01 -50.16
C SER A 662 -18.84 16.60 -49.86
N ASP A 663 -19.62 15.79 -49.14
CA ASP A 663 -19.33 14.39 -48.88
C ASP A 663 -20.20 13.41 -49.67
N TRP A 664 -21.37 13.82 -50.17
CA TRP A 664 -22.11 13.00 -51.11
C TRP A 664 -21.67 13.30 -52.55
N ASP A 665 -21.35 12.25 -53.30
CA ASP A 665 -21.11 12.31 -54.74
C ASP A 665 -22.44 12.36 -55.51
N PHE A 666 -23.36 13.25 -55.15
CA PHE A 666 -24.52 13.50 -55.98
C PHE A 666 -24.05 14.25 -57.24
N THR A 667 -23.87 13.53 -58.34
CA THR A 667 -23.86 14.17 -59.65
C THR A 667 -25.22 14.83 -59.82
N SER A 668 -25.22 16.11 -60.17
CA SER A 668 -26.44 16.83 -60.53
C SER A 668 -27.04 16.16 -61.77
N ASP A 669 -27.97 15.23 -61.56
CA ASP A 669 -28.84 14.68 -62.60
C ASP A 669 -29.87 15.72 -63.04
#